data_AF-A0A5B9PI85-F1
#
_entry.id   AF-A0A5B9PI85-F1
#
_cell.length_a   1.000
_cell.length_b   1.000
_cell.length_c   1.000
_cell.angle_alpha   90.00
_cell.angle_beta   90.00
_cell.angle_gamma   90.00
#
_symmetry.space_group_name_H-M   'P 1'
#
loop_
_entity.id
_entity.type
_entity.pdbx_description
1 polymer ?
#
loop_
_entity_poly.entity_id
_entity_poly.type
_entity_poly.pdbx_seq_one_letter_code
_entity_poly.pdbx_strand_id
1 'polypeptide(L)'
;MLGKLRRRIRLIVLVEGILAIIVVILICFWLTFAMDYVPVKFGFPELSSLARASLLAIVITLAVVQLYRYIGRRFFVSMKNHSLALLIEKKHPQFEESLVTTVNHHEAANRADVPIDATMLEMTQAKAESLVEQVDPGEIVGFRFLRTTAILAGLLVASVIGLGVLNFDNLRLAVQRIYMLEDQPWPRRVYLELSGLKIKTENPVPGIDELGQTLSPVNRSFRIPRGSSLMLTVRAEDSNSLIPWRRLPSSCLMYFRTADGESGTQALNRIGNPRDGWQTWSLNGSPLESVLSDIEFTIRGDDFRDGPYRIEIVDQAIVTETSLDCVYPEYLSSNDSLSWTPRTVRWTGRASLPVGTSFSVNGVATKPLKKVYVWNATTSTMQQGDVDGTDFRFNVPPIGEPVNLQFYFVDSDNLVSDSPHSVSVEPISDEAPDVVARLVGIGTAITPDAMLSFEGQIVDDYRVQETWVELATAERKLPPAVMPTGEGGKLESSIDMAELVRAGLSLTVDDGSELDIIIKAKDFYSLNGQSPNVGVGDRYSLEIVSANHLLRMLERIEVSQRRRLEQVFEEVTDIRGYLSRTRKQADFEDPDDSEPGDREPGDGNVASRKQAMRIVFSQRSKLQSIKSAQEIRGIAEAFDNLRLQLINNRVDAEDRKERLAGKIIAPLRAIPTGALSVLSDTIDELETVLKQIDQGISDEQSESDASDLVDRGLLETDAVLKEIDAVLAELVKYESQNELLEIVRRMITEQEALMKRTREKRQKDAFEGLLD
;
A
#
# COMPACT_ATOMS: atom_id res chain seq x y z
N MET A 1 -113.34 7.43 5.45
CA MET A 1 -112.39 7.13 6.55
C MET A 1 -111.22 6.23 6.13
N LEU A 2 -111.47 5.06 5.52
CA LEU A 2 -110.42 4.11 5.08
C LEU A 2 -109.34 4.72 4.18
N GLY A 3 -109.72 5.62 3.27
CA GLY A 3 -108.76 6.39 2.45
C GLY A 3 -107.84 7.32 3.26
N LYS A 4 -108.35 7.95 4.33
CA LYS A 4 -107.57 8.81 5.24
C LYS A 4 -106.57 7.97 6.06
N LEU A 5 -107.01 6.81 6.58
CA LEU A 5 -106.14 5.86 7.31
C LEU A 5 -105.05 5.28 6.40
N ARG A 6 -105.40 4.88 5.17
CA ARG A 6 -104.44 4.41 4.15
C ARG A 6 -103.36 5.47 3.85
N ARG A 7 -103.76 6.73 3.66
CA ARG A 7 -102.81 7.83 3.40
C ARG A 7 -101.89 8.07 4.60
N ARG A 8 -102.41 7.97 5.83
CA ARG A 8 -101.63 8.17 7.06
C ARG A 8 -100.62 7.04 7.30
N ILE A 9 -101.01 5.77 7.11
CA ILE A 9 -100.09 4.62 7.20
C ILE A 9 -98.99 4.73 6.14
N ARG A 10 -99.34 5.06 4.88
CA ARG A 10 -98.34 5.28 3.82
C ARG A 10 -97.39 6.42 4.13
N LEU A 11 -97.88 7.52 4.71
CA LEU A 11 -97.05 8.66 5.10
C LEU A 11 -96.09 8.28 6.23
N ILE A 12 -96.55 7.57 7.25
CA ILE A 12 -95.68 7.11 8.35
C ILE A 12 -94.59 6.17 7.83
N VAL A 13 -94.94 5.19 6.99
CA VAL A 13 -93.97 4.27 6.36
C VAL A 13 -92.96 5.02 5.50
N LEU A 14 -93.40 6.05 4.77
CA LEU A 14 -92.52 6.89 3.95
C LEU A 14 -91.57 7.72 4.80
N VAL A 15 -92.06 8.37 5.86
CA VAL A 15 -91.21 9.17 6.77
C VAL A 15 -90.23 8.28 7.53
N GLU A 16 -90.68 7.12 8.03
CA GLU A 16 -89.80 6.14 8.69
C GLU A 16 -88.72 5.63 7.73
N GLY A 17 -89.09 5.31 6.48
CA GLY A 17 -88.14 4.88 5.46
C GLY A 17 -87.10 5.95 5.12
N ILE A 18 -87.53 7.21 4.97
CA ILE A 18 -86.61 8.34 4.74
C ILE A 18 -85.65 8.53 5.92
N LEU A 19 -86.18 8.54 7.15
CA LEU A 19 -85.35 8.68 8.36
C LEU A 19 -84.33 7.54 8.50
N ALA A 20 -84.72 6.30 8.22
CA ALA A 20 -83.82 5.16 8.24
C ALA A 20 -82.69 5.28 7.21
N ILE A 21 -82.99 5.77 6.00
CA ILE A 21 -81.98 6.01 4.95
C ILE A 21 -81.02 7.12 5.38
N ILE A 22 -81.54 8.22 5.93
CA ILE A 22 -80.71 9.33 6.45
C ILE A 22 -79.74 8.83 7.52
N VAL A 23 -80.20 8.01 8.46
CA VAL A 23 -79.33 7.40 9.49
C VAL A 23 -78.22 6.58 8.86
N VAL A 24 -78.53 5.72 7.88
CA VAL A 24 -77.53 4.89 7.20
C VAL A 24 -76.50 5.75 6.46
N ILE A 25 -76.94 6.77 5.71
CA ILE A 25 -76.05 7.67 4.98
C ILE A 25 -75.11 8.41 5.96
N LEU A 26 -75.64 8.91 7.07
CA LEU A 26 -74.85 9.64 8.06
C LEU A 26 -73.85 8.74 8.80
N ILE A 27 -74.23 7.50 9.12
CA ILE A 27 -73.30 6.50 9.69
C ILE A 27 -72.19 6.20 8.68
N CYS A 28 -72.54 5.98 7.42
CA CYS A 28 -71.57 5.73 6.36
C CYS A 28 -70.63 6.92 6.15
N PHE A 29 -71.13 8.15 6.23
CA PHE A 29 -70.31 9.37 6.18
C PHE A 29 -69.26 9.38 7.29
N TRP A 30 -69.65 9.14 8.54
CA TRP A 30 -68.71 9.11 9.66
C TRP A 30 -67.68 7.99 9.55
N LEU A 31 -68.10 6.81 9.08
CA LEU A 31 -67.21 5.67 8.90
C LEU A 31 -66.19 5.92 7.78
N THR A 32 -66.64 6.45 6.63
CA THR A 32 -65.76 6.81 5.52
C THR A 32 -64.84 7.99 5.87
N PHE A 33 -65.34 9.00 6.57
CA PHE A 33 -64.53 10.11 7.09
C PHE A 33 -63.48 9.62 8.08
N ALA A 34 -63.84 8.75 9.03
CA ALA A 34 -62.88 8.19 9.98
C ALA A 34 -61.81 7.35 9.27
N MET A 35 -62.19 6.52 8.28
CA MET A 35 -61.25 5.73 7.51
C MET A 35 -60.27 6.60 6.70
N ASP A 36 -60.69 7.74 6.15
CA ASP A 36 -59.82 8.63 5.37
C ASP A 36 -58.97 9.56 6.23
N TYR A 37 -59.53 10.12 7.31
CA TYR A 37 -58.88 11.16 8.11
C TYR A 37 -58.00 10.63 9.25
N VAL A 38 -58.40 9.54 9.92
CA VAL A 38 -57.66 9.03 11.09
C VAL A 38 -56.26 8.51 10.73
N PRO A 39 -56.06 7.73 9.65
CA PRO A 39 -54.71 7.28 9.28
C PRO A 39 -53.75 8.43 9.00
N VAL A 40 -54.23 9.53 8.44
CA VAL A 40 -53.42 10.72 8.14
C VAL A 40 -52.87 11.36 9.40
N LYS A 41 -53.64 11.39 10.51
CA LYS A 41 -53.13 11.86 11.80
C LYS A 41 -51.97 11.02 12.34
N PHE A 42 -51.86 9.78 11.90
CA PHE A 42 -50.74 8.89 12.21
C PHE A 42 -49.67 8.87 11.10
N GLY A 43 -49.71 9.80 10.14
CA GLY A 43 -48.72 9.94 9.08
C GLY A 43 -48.77 8.82 8.04
N PHE A 44 -49.89 8.09 7.93
CA PHE A 44 -50.13 7.15 6.83
C PHE A 44 -50.60 7.87 5.57
N PRO A 45 -50.38 7.28 4.37
CA PRO A 45 -50.94 7.82 3.14
C PRO A 45 -52.46 7.83 3.18
N GLU A 46 -53.03 8.77 2.44
CA GLU A 46 -54.48 8.92 2.28
C GLU A 46 -55.08 7.79 1.46
N LEU A 47 -56.40 7.56 1.55
CA LEU A 47 -57.01 6.56 0.68
C LEU A 47 -56.94 7.00 -0.78
N SER A 48 -56.53 6.05 -1.63
CA SER A 48 -56.55 6.22 -3.09
C SER A 48 -57.97 6.56 -3.56
N SER A 49 -58.06 7.29 -4.67
CA SER A 49 -59.34 7.64 -5.30
C SER A 49 -60.18 6.41 -5.62
N LEU A 50 -59.54 5.31 -6.03
CA LEU A 50 -60.21 4.02 -6.28
C LEU A 50 -60.80 3.41 -5.01
N ALA A 51 -60.05 3.41 -3.90
CA ALA A 51 -60.56 2.89 -2.63
C ALA A 51 -61.75 3.73 -2.14
N ARG A 52 -61.67 5.06 -2.25
CA ARG A 52 -62.80 5.96 -1.94
C ARG A 52 -64.00 5.73 -2.86
N ALA A 53 -63.80 5.55 -4.16
CA ALA A 53 -64.88 5.23 -5.10
C ALA A 53 -65.55 3.89 -4.77
N SER A 54 -64.79 2.88 -4.34
CA SER A 54 -65.32 1.59 -3.91
C SER A 54 -66.17 1.71 -2.63
N LEU A 55 -65.70 2.50 -1.65
CA LEU A 55 -66.47 2.82 -0.45
C LEU A 55 -67.76 3.57 -0.82
N LEU A 56 -67.69 4.56 -1.70
CA LEU A 56 -68.86 5.30 -2.17
C LEU A 56 -69.87 4.38 -2.86
N ALA A 57 -69.41 3.45 -3.71
CA ALA A 57 -70.27 2.46 -4.36
C ALA A 57 -70.95 1.52 -3.33
N ILE A 58 -70.25 1.11 -2.28
CA ILE A 58 -70.81 0.33 -1.16
C ILE A 58 -71.89 1.15 -0.45
N VAL A 59 -71.63 2.44 -0.16
CA VAL A 59 -72.60 3.33 0.49
C VAL A 59 -73.84 3.54 -0.38
N ILE A 60 -73.68 3.76 -1.69
CA ILE A 60 -74.79 3.88 -2.64
C ILE A 60 -75.59 2.58 -2.72
N THR A 61 -74.91 1.43 -2.81
CA THR A 61 -75.56 0.12 -2.85
C THR A 61 -76.36 -0.14 -1.58
N LEU A 62 -75.79 0.16 -0.41
CA LEU A 62 -76.47 0.03 0.88
C LEU A 62 -77.69 0.96 0.95
N ALA A 63 -77.55 2.21 0.49
CA ALA A 63 -78.66 3.16 0.43
C ALA A 63 -79.79 2.67 -0.50
N VAL A 64 -79.46 2.14 -1.68
CA VAL A 64 -80.44 1.57 -2.64
C VAL A 64 -81.13 0.34 -2.08
N VAL A 65 -80.40 -0.58 -1.46
CA VAL A 65 -80.97 -1.78 -0.82
C VAL A 65 -81.92 -1.38 0.30
N GLN A 66 -81.56 -0.38 1.11
CA GLN A 66 -82.42 0.10 2.20
C GLN A 66 -83.63 0.87 1.68
N LEU A 67 -83.48 1.69 0.63
CA LEU A 67 -84.58 2.33 -0.08
C LEU A 67 -85.58 1.29 -0.59
N TYR A 68 -85.09 0.23 -1.22
CA TYR A 68 -85.93 -0.88 -1.69
C TYR A 68 -86.59 -1.63 -0.54
N ARG A 69 -85.86 -1.94 0.54
CA ARG A 69 -86.36 -2.72 1.69
C ARG A 69 -87.40 -1.97 2.51
N TYR A 70 -87.19 -0.68 2.79
CA TYR A 70 -88.05 0.11 3.68
C TYR A 70 -89.17 0.85 2.95
N ILE A 71 -88.89 1.42 1.76
CA ILE A 71 -89.87 2.16 0.99
C ILE A 71 -90.48 1.27 -0.10
N GLY A 72 -89.65 0.71 -1.00
CA GLY A 72 -90.14 -0.07 -2.13
C GLY A 72 -91.03 -1.26 -1.74
N ARG A 73 -90.54 -2.14 -0.87
CA ARG A 73 -91.26 -3.35 -0.47
C ARG A 73 -92.51 -3.05 0.37
N ARG A 74 -92.54 -1.97 1.15
CA ARG A 74 -93.63 -1.68 2.09
C ARG A 74 -94.68 -0.72 1.53
N PHE A 75 -94.29 0.22 0.67
CA PHE A 75 -95.20 1.23 0.13
C PHE A 75 -96.13 0.67 -0.96
N PHE A 76 -95.65 -0.29 -1.75
CA PHE A 76 -96.40 -0.91 -2.85
C PHE A 76 -97.27 -2.12 -2.44
N VAL A 77 -97.33 -2.46 -1.15
CA VAL A 77 -98.24 -3.52 -0.67
C VAL A 77 -99.69 -3.07 -0.84
N SER A 78 -100.48 -3.88 -1.56
CA SER A 78 -101.92 -3.63 -1.75
C SER A 78 -102.68 -3.82 -0.43
N MET A 79 -103.04 -2.70 0.22
CA MET A 79 -103.92 -2.69 1.40
C MET A 79 -105.39 -2.79 0.97
N LYS A 80 -105.92 -4.01 0.90
CA LYS A 80 -107.35 -4.29 0.68
C LYS A 80 -108.19 -3.58 1.75
N ASN A 81 -109.38 -3.08 1.38
CA ASN A 81 -110.21 -2.34 2.33
C ASN A 81 -110.65 -3.22 3.51
N HIS A 82 -110.89 -4.51 3.27
CA HIS A 82 -111.16 -5.51 4.32
C HIS A 82 -110.12 -5.53 5.44
N SER A 83 -108.81 -5.58 5.11
CA SER A 83 -107.74 -5.63 6.12
C SER A 83 -107.64 -4.33 6.93
N LEU A 84 -107.99 -3.19 6.33
CA LEU A 84 -108.06 -1.90 7.03
C LEU A 84 -109.28 -1.82 7.96
N ALA A 85 -110.43 -2.37 7.55
CA ALA A 85 -111.62 -2.49 8.39
C ALA A 85 -111.34 -3.38 9.61
N LEU A 86 -110.71 -4.55 9.41
CA LEU A 86 -110.33 -5.48 10.48
C LEU A 86 -109.34 -4.87 11.47
N LEU A 87 -108.41 -4.01 10.99
CA LEU A 87 -107.49 -3.26 11.86
C LEU A 87 -108.22 -2.25 12.76
N ILE A 88 -109.24 -1.58 12.24
CA ILE A 88 -110.06 -0.62 12.98
C ILE A 88 -110.90 -1.36 14.03
N GLU A 89 -111.59 -2.44 13.66
CA GLU A 89 -112.42 -3.23 14.58
C GLU A 89 -111.61 -3.92 15.68
N LYS A 90 -110.41 -4.41 15.37
CA LYS A 90 -109.50 -4.99 16.38
C LYS A 90 -109.09 -3.98 17.45
N LYS A 91 -108.99 -2.70 17.10
CA LYS A 91 -108.66 -1.60 18.02
C LYS A 91 -109.89 -1.00 18.71
N HIS A 92 -111.05 -1.06 18.05
CA HIS A 92 -112.33 -0.57 18.55
C HIS A 92 -113.36 -1.72 18.50
N PRO A 93 -113.43 -2.56 19.55
CA PRO A 93 -114.33 -3.73 19.57
C PRO A 93 -115.83 -3.40 19.42
N GLN A 94 -116.20 -2.12 19.63
CA GLN A 94 -117.56 -1.57 19.54
C GLN A 94 -118.22 -1.75 18.17
N PHE A 95 -117.44 -1.99 17.11
CA PHE A 95 -117.96 -2.21 15.76
C PHE A 95 -118.62 -3.59 15.58
N GLU A 96 -118.35 -4.60 16.41
CA GLU A 96 -119.02 -5.93 16.37
C GLU A 96 -119.22 -6.48 14.93
N GLU A 97 -118.14 -6.53 14.14
CA GLU A 97 -118.10 -6.99 12.73
C GLU A 97 -118.91 -6.17 11.70
N SER A 98 -119.56 -5.08 12.11
CA SER A 98 -120.37 -4.23 11.22
C SER A 98 -119.55 -3.50 10.15
N LEU A 99 -118.31 -3.09 10.44
CA LEU A 99 -117.46 -2.36 9.50
C LEU A 99 -116.79 -3.31 8.48
N VAL A 100 -116.40 -4.50 8.91
CA VAL A 100 -115.87 -5.53 8.02
C VAL A 100 -116.94 -6.06 7.07
N THR A 101 -118.15 -6.29 7.59
CA THR A 101 -119.29 -6.81 6.80
C THR A 101 -119.75 -5.81 5.75
N THR A 102 -119.86 -4.53 6.09
CA THR A 102 -120.25 -3.44 5.16
C THR A 102 -119.21 -3.23 4.05
N VAL A 103 -117.91 -3.28 4.38
CA VAL A 103 -116.83 -3.14 3.40
C VAL A 103 -116.72 -4.36 2.47
N ASN A 104 -116.87 -5.57 3.02
CA ASN A 104 -116.90 -6.80 2.23
C ASN A 104 -118.08 -6.80 1.25
N HIS A 105 -119.25 -6.35 1.70
CA HIS A 105 -120.43 -6.24 0.85
C HIS A 105 -120.23 -5.20 -0.26
N HIS A 106 -119.67 -4.02 0.03
CA HIS A 106 -119.38 -3.01 -0.99
C HIS A 106 -118.33 -3.47 -2.03
N GLU A 107 -117.34 -4.29 -1.63
CA GLU A 107 -116.40 -4.91 -2.57
C GLU A 107 -117.02 -6.07 -3.37
N ALA A 108 -117.93 -6.85 -2.76
CA ALA A 108 -118.65 -7.95 -3.39
C ALA A 108 -119.78 -7.48 -4.31
N ALA A 109 -120.45 -6.35 -4.04
CA ALA A 109 -121.47 -5.77 -4.93
C ALA A 109 -120.93 -5.44 -6.34
N ASN A 110 -119.61 -5.24 -6.47
CA ASN A 110 -118.91 -5.05 -7.73
C ASN A 110 -118.43 -6.37 -8.40
N ARG A 111 -118.59 -7.52 -7.75
CA ARG A 111 -118.30 -8.87 -8.27
C ARG A 111 -119.55 -9.73 -8.06
N ALA A 112 -120.38 -9.83 -9.09
CA ALA A 112 -121.66 -10.52 -9.07
C ALA A 112 -121.67 -11.84 -8.26
N ASP A 113 -122.82 -12.08 -7.60
CA ASP A 113 -123.35 -13.35 -7.06
C ASP A 113 -123.14 -13.72 -5.57
N VAL A 114 -123.73 -12.93 -4.65
CA VAL A 114 -124.21 -13.47 -3.35
C VAL A 114 -125.56 -12.80 -2.96
N PRO A 115 -126.68 -13.54 -2.80
CA PRO A 115 -127.94 -12.99 -2.31
C PRO A 115 -127.88 -12.82 -0.78
N ILE A 116 -127.91 -11.57 -0.32
CA ILE A 116 -127.93 -11.20 1.11
C ILE A 116 -129.18 -10.33 1.36
N ASP A 117 -129.83 -10.50 2.51
CA ASP A 117 -131.03 -9.74 2.91
C ASP A 117 -130.72 -8.23 3.06
N ALA A 118 -131.40 -7.40 2.27
CA ALA A 118 -131.16 -5.96 2.16
C ALA A 118 -131.42 -5.20 3.48
N THR A 119 -132.35 -5.69 4.31
CA THR A 119 -132.73 -5.00 5.56
C THR A 119 -131.67 -5.13 6.66
N MET A 120 -131.05 -6.31 6.80
CA MET A 120 -129.93 -6.54 7.72
C MET A 120 -128.68 -5.76 7.31
N LEU A 121 -128.47 -5.57 6.01
CA LEU A 121 -127.39 -4.75 5.46
C LEU A 121 -127.56 -3.26 5.74
N GLU A 122 -128.77 -2.72 5.59
CA GLU A 122 -129.05 -1.30 5.94
C GLU A 122 -128.84 -1.03 7.43
N MET A 123 -129.26 -1.94 8.32
CA MET A 123 -129.03 -1.80 9.76
C MET A 123 -127.54 -1.89 10.14
N THR A 124 -126.79 -2.81 9.53
CA THR A 124 -125.33 -2.93 9.77
C THR A 124 -124.56 -1.75 9.19
N GLN A 125 -125.00 -1.20 8.05
CA GLN A 125 -124.44 0.02 7.47
C GLN A 125 -124.69 1.24 8.36
N ALA A 126 -125.93 1.45 8.83
CA ALA A 126 -126.25 2.55 9.74
C ALA A 126 -125.47 2.45 11.07
N LYS A 127 -125.32 1.24 11.62
CA LYS A 127 -124.48 0.99 12.82
C LYS A 127 -123.02 1.32 12.55
N ALA A 128 -122.45 0.90 11.42
CA ALA A 128 -121.09 1.24 11.04
C ALA A 128 -120.90 2.76 10.84
N GLU A 129 -121.83 3.46 10.19
CA GLU A 129 -121.75 4.90 9.94
C GLU A 129 -121.78 5.74 11.23
N SER A 130 -122.67 5.41 12.18
CA SER A 130 -122.75 6.10 13.48
C SER A 130 -121.51 5.92 14.36
N LEU A 131 -120.85 4.76 14.29
CA LEU A 131 -119.62 4.49 15.04
C LEU A 131 -118.37 5.06 14.35
N VAL A 132 -118.39 5.24 13.03
CA VAL A 132 -117.28 5.81 12.25
C VAL A 132 -116.96 7.26 12.65
N GLU A 133 -117.94 8.05 13.09
CA GLU A 133 -117.72 9.43 13.53
C GLU A 133 -116.92 9.55 14.83
N GLN A 134 -116.91 8.50 15.67
CA GLN A 134 -116.26 8.51 16.98
C GLN A 134 -114.80 8.00 16.96
N VAL A 135 -114.31 7.54 15.81
CA VAL A 135 -112.96 6.95 15.70
C VAL A 135 -111.94 8.00 15.28
N ASP A 136 -110.97 8.29 16.15
CA ASP A 136 -109.78 9.06 15.78
C ASP A 136 -108.76 8.15 15.05
N PRO A 137 -108.40 8.45 13.79
CA PRO A 137 -107.35 7.72 13.07
C PRO A 137 -105.96 7.80 13.73
N GLY A 138 -105.75 8.68 14.71
CA GLY A 138 -104.48 8.89 15.42
C GLY A 138 -104.11 7.81 16.44
N GLU A 139 -105.08 7.21 17.13
CA GLU A 139 -104.82 6.20 18.18
C GLU A 139 -104.56 4.80 17.61
N ILE A 140 -104.90 4.58 16.34
CA ILE A 140 -104.81 3.28 15.68
C ILE A 140 -103.36 2.94 15.29
N VAL A 141 -102.52 3.93 15.00
CA VAL A 141 -101.14 3.73 14.51
C VAL A 141 -100.12 4.32 15.50
N GLY A 142 -99.25 3.49 16.08
CA GLY A 142 -98.27 3.92 17.08
C GLY A 142 -97.00 4.55 16.49
N PHE A 143 -96.52 5.65 17.09
CA PHE A 143 -95.35 6.43 16.64
C PHE A 143 -94.00 6.02 17.25
N ARG A 144 -93.95 4.94 18.03
CA ARG A 144 -92.77 4.60 18.85
C ARG A 144 -91.49 4.40 18.03
N PHE A 145 -91.57 3.66 16.92
CA PHE A 145 -90.44 3.41 16.02
C PHE A 145 -90.03 4.66 15.22
N LEU A 146 -90.99 5.52 14.87
CA LEU A 146 -90.71 6.80 14.22
C LEU A 146 -89.93 7.74 15.15
N ARG A 147 -90.28 7.76 16.45
CA ARG A 147 -89.61 8.63 17.43
C ARG A 147 -88.16 8.24 17.66
N THR A 148 -87.85 6.95 17.78
CA THR A 148 -86.47 6.49 18.02
C THR A 148 -85.57 6.73 16.80
N THR A 149 -86.07 6.46 15.59
CA THR A 149 -85.34 6.75 14.34
C THR A 149 -85.15 8.25 14.13
N ALA A 150 -86.14 9.08 14.46
CA ALA A 150 -86.02 10.53 14.40
C ALA A 150 -84.98 11.09 15.39
N ILE A 151 -84.95 10.61 16.64
CA ILE A 151 -83.93 11.02 17.63
C ILE A 151 -82.53 10.66 17.15
N LEU A 152 -82.35 9.43 16.64
CA LEU A 152 -81.05 8.97 16.13
C LEU A 152 -80.59 9.78 14.92
N ALA A 153 -81.49 10.02 13.95
CA ALA A 153 -81.21 10.87 12.79
C ALA A 153 -80.85 12.29 13.23
N GLY A 154 -81.60 12.86 14.19
CA GLY A 154 -81.34 14.18 14.75
C GLY A 154 -79.96 14.30 15.40
N LEU A 155 -79.56 13.30 16.19
CA LEU A 155 -78.24 13.27 16.83
C LEU A 155 -77.11 13.20 15.79
N LEU A 156 -77.26 12.35 14.77
CA LEU A 156 -76.28 12.25 13.68
C LEU A 156 -76.19 13.54 12.85
N VAL A 157 -77.32 14.16 12.51
CA VAL A 157 -77.33 15.46 11.82
C VAL A 157 -76.66 16.53 12.67
N ALA A 158 -76.98 16.60 13.97
CA ALA A 158 -76.35 17.53 14.90
C ALA A 158 -74.83 17.32 15.00
N SER A 159 -74.36 16.07 14.95
CA SER A 159 -72.92 15.77 14.96
C SER A 159 -72.19 16.31 13.72
N VAL A 160 -72.78 16.19 12.53
CA VAL A 160 -72.21 16.71 11.28
C VAL A 160 -72.23 18.24 11.27
N ILE A 161 -73.33 18.86 11.74
CA ILE A 161 -73.41 20.31 11.91
C ILE A 161 -72.36 20.80 12.91
N GLY A 162 -72.18 20.10 14.03
CA GLY A 162 -71.15 20.42 15.02
C GLY A 162 -69.73 20.37 14.43
N LEU A 163 -69.44 19.38 13.58
CA LEU A 163 -68.16 19.32 12.86
C LEU A 163 -68.00 20.49 11.88
N GLY A 164 -69.06 20.89 11.18
CA GLY A 164 -69.05 22.06 10.29
C GLY A 164 -68.83 23.39 11.01
N VAL A 165 -69.38 23.55 12.22
CA VAL A 165 -69.18 24.77 13.04
C VAL A 165 -67.77 24.82 13.62
N LEU A 166 -67.23 23.68 14.06
CA LEU A 166 -65.90 23.62 14.67
C LEU A 166 -64.76 23.66 13.64
N ASN A 167 -64.92 23.00 12.49
CA ASN A 167 -63.90 22.86 11.46
C ASN A 167 -64.54 22.79 10.06
N PHE A 168 -65.06 23.91 9.57
CA PHE A 168 -65.72 23.98 8.27
C PHE A 168 -64.83 23.49 7.11
N ASP A 169 -63.53 23.82 7.15
CA ASP A 169 -62.59 23.42 6.10
C ASP A 169 -62.41 21.90 6.02
N ASN A 170 -62.34 21.22 7.17
CA ASN A 170 -62.26 19.76 7.19
C ASN A 170 -63.56 19.11 6.71
N LEU A 171 -64.74 19.69 7.02
CA LEU A 171 -66.01 19.21 6.48
C LEU A 171 -66.05 19.35 4.96
N ARG A 172 -65.64 20.51 4.45
CA ARG A 172 -65.62 20.80 3.02
C ARG A 172 -64.68 19.85 2.29
N LEU A 173 -63.46 19.67 2.80
CA LEU A 173 -62.49 18.72 2.25
C LEU A 173 -63.00 17.27 2.34
N ALA A 174 -63.66 16.88 3.44
CA ALA A 174 -64.30 15.57 3.55
C ALA A 174 -65.29 15.33 2.42
N VAL A 175 -66.16 16.31 2.15
CA VAL A 175 -67.18 16.20 1.10
C VAL A 175 -66.55 16.13 -0.28
N GLN A 176 -65.58 17.00 -0.58
CA GLN A 176 -64.86 17.01 -1.85
C GLN A 176 -64.10 15.69 -2.09
N ARG A 177 -63.40 15.18 -1.07
CA ARG A 177 -62.64 13.93 -1.19
C ARG A 177 -63.51 12.68 -1.26
N ILE A 178 -64.57 12.58 -0.45
CA ILE A 178 -65.36 11.33 -0.33
C ILE A 178 -66.45 11.26 -1.42
N TYR A 179 -67.14 12.37 -1.69
CA TYR A 179 -68.28 12.39 -2.62
C TYR A 179 -67.93 12.91 -4.01
N MET A 180 -67.02 13.90 -4.12
CA MET A 180 -66.56 14.41 -5.42
C MET A 180 -65.30 13.71 -5.93
N LEU A 181 -64.70 12.83 -5.11
CA LEU A 181 -63.48 12.07 -5.43
C LEU A 181 -62.30 12.98 -5.82
N GLU A 182 -62.23 14.21 -5.29
CA GLU A 182 -61.09 15.09 -5.50
C GLU A 182 -59.84 14.58 -4.75
N ASP A 183 -58.68 14.68 -5.40
CA ASP A 183 -57.38 14.25 -4.86
C ASP A 183 -56.62 15.42 -4.18
N GLN A 184 -57.30 16.14 -3.29
CA GLN A 184 -56.68 17.22 -2.50
C GLN A 184 -56.20 16.72 -1.14
N PRO A 185 -54.92 16.85 -0.76
CA PRO A 185 -54.43 16.29 0.49
C PRO A 185 -55.04 16.96 1.71
N TRP A 186 -55.19 16.20 2.80
CA TRP A 186 -55.60 16.74 4.09
C TRP A 186 -54.52 17.71 4.61
N PRO A 187 -54.90 18.85 5.22
CA PRO A 187 -53.96 19.81 5.76
C PRO A 187 -53.11 19.18 6.87
N ARG A 188 -51.80 19.20 6.69
CA ARG A 188 -50.81 18.70 7.66
C ARG A 188 -50.28 19.83 8.52
N ARG A 189 -49.99 19.54 9.78
CA ARG A 189 -49.43 20.51 10.73
C ARG A 189 -47.92 20.59 10.60
N VAL A 190 -47.27 19.48 10.26
CA VAL A 190 -45.83 19.43 10.04
C VAL A 190 -45.54 19.48 8.54
N TYR A 191 -44.46 20.17 8.17
CA TYR A 191 -43.86 20.08 6.86
C TYR A 191 -42.37 19.77 7.01
N LEU A 192 -41.92 18.70 6.34
CA LEU A 192 -40.53 18.25 6.35
C LEU A 192 -39.97 18.32 4.93
N GLU A 193 -38.72 18.72 4.84
CA GLU A 193 -37.94 18.70 3.62
C GLU A 193 -36.56 18.06 3.88
N LEU A 194 -36.17 17.12 3.03
CA LEU A 194 -34.83 16.57 3.03
C LEU A 194 -33.84 17.62 2.50
N SER A 195 -33.09 18.24 3.41
CA SER A 195 -32.08 19.27 3.05
C SER A 195 -30.86 18.68 2.34
N GLY A 196 -30.60 17.39 2.52
CA GLY A 196 -29.61 16.65 1.76
C GLY A 196 -28.77 15.69 2.60
N LEU A 197 -27.91 14.95 1.92
CA LEU A 197 -27.10 13.87 2.47
C LEU A 197 -25.62 14.19 2.26
N LYS A 198 -24.81 14.17 3.31
CA LYS A 198 -23.38 14.45 3.23
C LYS A 198 -22.57 13.19 3.53
N ILE A 199 -21.50 12.96 2.79
CA ILE A 199 -20.50 11.94 3.12
C ILE A 199 -19.58 12.54 4.19
N LYS A 200 -19.38 11.81 5.28
CA LYS A 200 -18.47 12.18 6.36
C LYS A 200 -17.05 11.73 5.96
N THR A 201 -16.16 12.69 5.76
CA THR A 201 -14.73 12.43 5.50
C THR A 201 -13.92 12.78 6.74
N GLU A 202 -13.04 11.87 7.18
CA GLU A 202 -12.24 12.05 8.40
C GLU A 202 -11.11 13.07 8.19
N ASN A 203 -10.46 13.07 7.03
CA ASN A 203 -9.35 13.96 6.68
C ASN A 203 -9.60 14.64 5.32
N PRO A 204 -10.34 15.75 5.26
CA PRO A 204 -10.56 16.46 4.01
C PRO A 204 -9.26 17.09 3.51
N VAL A 205 -8.85 16.76 2.29
CA VAL A 205 -7.70 17.40 1.64
C VAL A 205 -8.10 18.79 1.12
N PRO A 206 -7.38 19.86 1.48
CA PRO A 206 -7.66 21.19 0.98
C PRO A 206 -7.55 21.26 -0.55
N GLY A 207 -8.50 21.94 -1.20
CA GLY A 207 -8.45 22.20 -2.65
C GLY A 207 -9.28 21.23 -3.52
N ILE A 208 -10.01 20.29 -2.92
CA ILE A 208 -10.98 19.44 -3.64
C ILE A 208 -12.39 19.90 -3.29
N ASP A 209 -13.02 20.67 -4.19
CA ASP A 209 -14.34 21.26 -3.96
C ASP A 209 -15.46 20.22 -3.80
N GLU A 210 -15.30 19.04 -4.39
CA GLU A 210 -16.25 17.94 -4.34
C GLU A 210 -16.29 17.23 -2.96
N LEU A 211 -15.24 17.38 -2.15
CA LEU A 211 -15.17 16.84 -0.80
C LEU A 211 -16.04 17.67 0.17
N GLY A 212 -17.01 17.02 0.81
CA GLY A 212 -17.92 17.66 1.76
C GLY A 212 -19.16 18.35 1.14
N GLN A 213 -19.39 18.18 -0.17
CA GLN A 213 -20.62 18.64 -0.81
C GLN A 213 -21.85 17.88 -0.30
N THR A 214 -22.98 18.60 -0.21
CA THR A 214 -24.27 17.99 0.05
C THR A 214 -24.77 17.32 -1.23
N LEU A 215 -24.93 16.00 -1.19
CA LEU A 215 -25.51 15.24 -2.28
C LEU A 215 -26.99 15.61 -2.42
N SER A 216 -27.40 15.88 -3.65
CA SER A 216 -28.80 16.12 -4.01
C SER A 216 -29.40 14.84 -4.61
N PRO A 217 -30.64 14.47 -4.25
CA PRO A 217 -31.26 13.26 -4.79
C PRO A 217 -31.60 13.42 -6.27
N VAL A 218 -31.25 12.44 -7.09
CA VAL A 218 -31.74 12.30 -8.48
C VAL A 218 -32.90 11.30 -8.45
N ASN A 219 -34.11 11.72 -8.82
CA ASN A 219 -35.31 10.87 -8.75
C ASN A 219 -35.53 10.21 -7.37
N ARG A 220 -35.25 10.93 -6.27
CA ARG A 220 -35.29 10.42 -4.88
C ARG A 220 -34.28 9.29 -4.58
N SER A 221 -33.28 9.11 -5.44
CA SER A 221 -32.16 8.19 -5.22
C SER A 221 -30.85 8.94 -4.99
N PHE A 222 -30.00 8.42 -4.11
CA PHE A 222 -28.64 8.89 -3.84
C PHE A 222 -27.67 7.77 -4.22
N ARG A 223 -26.72 8.07 -5.09
CA ARG A 223 -25.59 7.16 -5.36
C ARG A 223 -24.48 7.46 -4.40
N ILE A 224 -24.04 6.44 -3.69
CA ILE A 224 -23.09 6.59 -2.59
C ILE A 224 -22.04 5.50 -2.68
N PRO A 225 -20.76 5.81 -2.39
CA PRO A 225 -19.73 4.81 -2.35
C PRO A 225 -19.98 3.75 -1.28
N ARG A 226 -19.70 2.49 -1.61
CA ARG A 226 -19.70 1.40 -0.64
C ARG A 226 -18.77 1.72 0.54
N GLY A 227 -19.25 1.48 1.76
CA GLY A 227 -18.51 1.72 3.01
C GLY A 227 -18.51 3.18 3.48
N SER A 228 -19.16 4.11 2.77
CA SER A 228 -19.23 5.50 3.19
C SER A 228 -20.08 5.69 4.45
N SER A 229 -19.64 6.60 5.31
CA SER A 229 -20.43 7.09 6.44
C SER A 229 -21.16 8.38 6.08
N LEU A 230 -22.44 8.47 6.42
CA LEU A 230 -23.33 9.53 5.94
C LEU A 230 -23.92 10.34 7.09
N MET A 231 -24.14 11.62 6.82
CA MET A 231 -24.85 12.56 7.66
C MET A 231 -26.12 13.01 6.94
N LEU A 232 -27.26 12.53 7.43
CA LEU A 232 -28.58 12.92 6.92
C LEU A 232 -29.02 14.22 7.60
N THR A 233 -29.40 15.22 6.80
CA THR A 233 -29.93 16.49 7.33
C THR A 233 -31.34 16.75 6.80
N VAL A 234 -32.28 16.93 7.73
CA VAL A 234 -33.69 17.21 7.45
C VAL A 234 -34.05 18.56 8.05
N ARG A 235 -34.86 19.35 7.33
CA ARG A 235 -35.38 20.62 7.83
C ARG A 235 -36.89 20.52 8.01
N ALA A 236 -37.37 21.00 9.15
CA ALA A 236 -38.78 21.11 9.47
C ALA A 236 -39.17 22.58 9.50
N GLU A 237 -40.25 22.93 8.83
CA GLU A 237 -40.71 24.31 8.78
C GLU A 237 -41.38 24.71 10.10
N ASP A 238 -40.97 25.84 10.65
CA ASP A 238 -41.53 26.43 11.85
C ASP A 238 -42.78 27.26 11.51
N SER A 239 -43.60 27.54 12.52
CA SER A 239 -44.79 28.38 12.35
C SER A 239 -44.37 29.80 11.94
N ASN A 240 -44.55 30.14 10.66
CA ASN A 240 -44.31 31.49 10.17
C ASN A 240 -45.62 32.29 10.12
N SER A 241 -45.57 33.63 10.08
CA SER A 241 -46.76 34.50 10.12
C SER A 241 -47.76 34.24 8.97
N LEU A 242 -47.32 33.60 7.88
CA LEU A 242 -48.15 33.26 6.72
C LEU A 242 -49.02 32.02 6.93
N ILE A 243 -48.61 31.06 7.77
CA ILE A 243 -49.29 29.77 7.95
C ILE A 243 -49.29 29.39 9.45
N PRO A 244 -50.15 30.03 10.26
CA PRO A 244 -50.08 29.94 11.72
C PRO A 244 -50.47 28.59 12.32
N TRP A 245 -51.05 27.68 11.53
CA TRP A 245 -51.40 26.32 11.97
C TRP A 245 -50.24 25.31 11.83
N ARG A 246 -49.13 25.68 11.18
CA ARG A 246 -47.92 24.85 11.11
C ARG A 246 -47.24 24.76 12.46
N ARG A 247 -46.64 23.62 12.77
CA ARG A 247 -45.92 23.37 14.03
C ARG A 247 -44.69 22.51 13.77
N LEU A 248 -43.67 22.73 14.59
CA LEU A 248 -42.51 21.86 14.62
C LEU A 248 -42.90 20.46 15.10
N PRO A 249 -42.33 19.40 14.50
CA PRO A 249 -42.58 18.03 14.91
C PRO A 249 -42.01 17.76 16.31
N SER A 250 -42.69 16.92 17.07
CA SER A 250 -42.23 16.47 18.39
C SER A 250 -40.93 15.65 18.31
N SER A 251 -40.84 14.82 17.28
CA SER A 251 -39.67 13.99 16.96
C SER A 251 -39.64 13.71 15.46
N CYS A 252 -38.44 13.58 14.90
CA CYS A 252 -38.24 13.09 13.54
C CYS A 252 -37.67 11.68 13.60
N LEU A 253 -38.31 10.73 12.92
CA LEU A 253 -37.89 9.33 12.87
C LEU A 253 -37.59 8.94 11.42
N MET A 254 -36.45 8.32 11.20
CA MET A 254 -36.10 7.65 9.95
C MET A 254 -36.50 6.18 10.05
N TYR A 255 -37.42 5.74 9.21
CA TYR A 255 -37.70 4.32 9.00
C TYR A 255 -36.86 3.86 7.83
N PHE A 256 -36.13 2.76 8.01
CA PHE A 256 -35.26 2.24 6.98
C PHE A 256 -35.45 0.75 6.78
N ARG A 257 -35.13 0.29 5.58
CA ARG A 257 -35.01 -1.11 5.20
C ARG A 257 -33.77 -1.27 4.32
N THR A 258 -32.85 -2.13 4.72
CA THR A 258 -31.67 -2.49 3.92
C THR A 258 -32.01 -3.63 2.97
N ALA A 259 -31.24 -3.77 1.89
CA ALA A 259 -31.39 -4.90 0.97
C ALA A 259 -31.10 -6.26 1.65
N ASP A 260 -30.28 -6.27 2.71
CA ASP A 260 -29.96 -7.45 3.50
C ASP A 260 -31.11 -7.90 4.43
N GLY A 261 -32.21 -7.15 4.45
CA GLY A 261 -33.42 -7.48 5.21
C GLY A 261 -33.49 -6.86 6.60
N GLU A 262 -32.48 -6.08 7.01
CA GLU A 262 -32.56 -5.31 8.24
C GLU A 262 -33.57 -4.18 8.08
N SER A 263 -34.41 -3.99 9.08
CA SER A 263 -35.33 -2.87 9.12
C SER A 263 -35.41 -2.33 10.53
N GLY A 264 -35.55 -1.02 10.63
CA GLY A 264 -35.46 -0.35 11.91
C GLY A 264 -36.04 1.04 11.87
N THR A 265 -35.97 1.70 13.02
CA THR A 265 -36.36 3.10 13.18
C THR A 265 -35.31 3.79 13.99
N GLN A 266 -34.84 4.94 13.49
CA GLN A 266 -33.83 5.74 14.15
C GLN A 266 -34.33 7.17 14.36
N ALA A 267 -34.17 7.69 15.57
CA ALA A 267 -34.52 9.07 15.86
C ALA A 267 -33.44 10.03 15.36
N LEU A 268 -33.86 11.12 14.71
CA LEU A 268 -32.98 12.21 14.36
C LEU A 268 -32.76 13.10 15.59
N ASN A 269 -31.57 13.69 15.69
CA ASN A 269 -31.23 14.64 16.73
C ASN A 269 -31.53 16.07 16.26
N ARG A 270 -32.20 16.85 17.12
CA ARG A 270 -32.47 18.27 16.86
C ARG A 270 -31.17 19.08 16.97
N ILE A 271 -30.77 19.79 15.91
CA ILE A 271 -29.59 20.67 15.93
C ILE A 271 -30.03 22.12 16.20
N GLY A 272 -29.61 22.67 17.33
CA GLY A 272 -29.75 24.09 17.65
C GLY A 272 -31.21 24.59 17.66
N ASN A 273 -31.34 25.93 17.59
CA ASN A 273 -32.63 26.62 17.55
C ASN A 273 -33.09 26.90 16.10
N PRO A 274 -34.39 27.14 15.86
CA PRO A 274 -34.90 27.48 14.53
C PRO A 274 -34.21 28.73 13.97
N ARG A 275 -33.84 28.69 12.69
CA ARG A 275 -33.26 29.82 11.94
C ARG A 275 -34.03 30.00 10.64
N ASP A 276 -34.34 31.24 10.29
CA ASP A 276 -35.09 31.60 9.08
C ASP A 276 -36.41 30.83 8.89
N GLY A 277 -37.08 30.51 10.00
CA GLY A 277 -38.33 29.72 9.98
C GLY A 277 -38.14 28.22 9.77
N TRP A 278 -36.91 27.69 9.92
CA TRP A 278 -36.63 26.25 9.79
C TRP A 278 -35.87 25.71 11.00
N GLN A 279 -36.29 24.52 11.47
CA GLN A 279 -35.57 23.73 12.46
C GLN A 279 -34.83 22.59 11.77
N THR A 280 -33.53 22.46 12.04
CA THR A 280 -32.72 21.38 11.46
C THR A 280 -32.66 20.17 12.41
N TRP A 281 -32.73 18.99 11.82
CA TRP A 281 -32.58 17.69 12.45
C TRP A 281 -31.52 16.88 11.69
N SER A 282 -30.66 16.15 12.39
CA SER A 282 -29.62 15.32 11.77
C SER A 282 -29.59 13.90 12.31
N LEU A 283 -29.21 12.95 11.47
CA LEU A 283 -28.82 11.62 11.89
C LEU A 283 -27.38 11.31 11.47
N ASN A 284 -26.57 10.97 12.48
CA ASN A 284 -25.17 10.54 12.35
C ASN A 284 -25.02 9.25 13.16
N GLY A 285 -24.95 8.11 12.49
CA GLY A 285 -24.88 6.78 13.11
C GLY A 285 -25.73 5.76 12.38
N SER A 286 -25.83 4.54 12.92
CA SER A 286 -26.63 3.45 12.35
C SER A 286 -28.04 3.91 11.92
N PRO A 287 -28.52 3.55 10.71
CA PRO A 287 -27.92 2.64 9.72
C PRO A 287 -26.97 3.33 8.71
N LEU A 288 -26.65 4.61 8.92
CA LEU A 288 -25.91 5.45 7.97
C LEU A 288 -24.38 5.43 8.19
N GLU A 289 -23.90 4.59 9.09
CA GLU A 289 -22.48 4.40 9.38
C GLU A 289 -21.97 3.21 8.57
N SER A 290 -20.91 3.43 7.78
CA SER A 290 -20.27 2.40 6.94
C SER A 290 -21.24 1.59 6.09
N VAL A 291 -22.04 2.26 5.24
CA VAL A 291 -23.14 1.62 4.49
C VAL A 291 -22.61 0.65 3.42
N LEU A 292 -23.01 -0.62 3.49
CA LEU A 292 -22.56 -1.67 2.56
C LEU A 292 -23.58 -2.07 1.49
N SER A 293 -24.87 -1.90 1.78
CA SER A 293 -25.99 -2.33 0.93
C SER A 293 -27.00 -1.20 0.72
N ASP A 294 -27.84 -1.34 -0.31
CA ASP A 294 -28.87 -0.36 -0.63
C ASP A 294 -29.82 -0.16 0.57
N ILE A 295 -30.16 1.10 0.83
CA ILE A 295 -31.08 1.48 1.92
C ILE A 295 -32.28 2.21 1.33
N GLU A 296 -33.48 1.68 1.53
CA GLU A 296 -34.72 2.42 1.32
C GLU A 296 -35.14 3.06 2.66
N PHE A 297 -35.37 4.36 2.68
CA PHE A 297 -35.78 5.05 3.89
C PHE A 297 -36.88 6.08 3.68
N THR A 298 -37.66 6.31 4.75
CA THR A 298 -38.67 7.36 4.82
C THR A 298 -38.47 8.16 6.10
N ILE A 299 -38.72 9.45 6.03
CA ILE A 299 -38.62 10.34 7.18
C ILE A 299 -40.03 10.68 7.65
N ARG A 300 -40.29 10.52 8.94
CA ARG A 300 -41.59 10.83 9.56
C ARG A 300 -41.42 11.88 10.65
N GLY A 301 -42.28 12.89 10.62
CA GLY A 301 -42.48 13.83 11.71
C GLY A 301 -43.97 13.98 11.98
N ASP A 302 -44.43 13.46 13.11
CA ASP A 302 -45.83 13.42 13.53
C ASP A 302 -46.81 12.98 12.41
N ASP A 303 -47.53 13.95 11.80
CA ASP A 303 -48.55 13.75 10.75
C ASP A 303 -47.99 13.86 9.31
N PHE A 304 -46.69 14.10 9.16
CA PHE A 304 -46.02 14.19 7.86
C PHE A 304 -45.03 13.03 7.65
N ARG A 305 -45.04 12.47 6.45
CA ARG A 305 -44.04 11.50 5.98
C ARG A 305 -43.49 11.95 4.62
N ASP A 306 -42.17 11.95 4.52
CA ASP A 306 -41.41 12.24 3.31
C ASP A 306 -40.67 10.98 2.81
N GLY A 307 -40.56 10.81 1.50
CA GLY A 307 -40.00 9.62 0.84
C GLY A 307 -41.03 8.72 0.13
N PRO A 308 -40.67 7.46 -0.21
CA PRO A 308 -39.39 6.81 0.06
C PRO A 308 -38.23 7.42 -0.72
N TYR A 309 -37.06 7.42 -0.09
CA TYR A 309 -35.76 7.72 -0.68
C TYR A 309 -34.96 6.43 -0.76
N ARG A 310 -34.11 6.32 -1.78
CA ARG A 310 -33.22 5.16 -1.97
C ARG A 310 -31.77 5.60 -1.93
N ILE A 311 -30.95 4.90 -1.16
CA ILE A 311 -29.49 4.96 -1.24
C ILE A 311 -29.05 3.76 -2.06
N GLU A 312 -28.47 4.02 -3.22
CA GLU A 312 -27.88 3.03 -4.12
C GLU A 312 -26.38 2.99 -3.88
N ILE A 313 -25.88 1.82 -3.49
CA ILE A 313 -24.47 1.64 -3.22
C ILE A 313 -23.74 1.32 -4.52
N VAL A 314 -22.73 2.15 -4.81
CA VAL A 314 -21.95 2.10 -6.03
C VAL A 314 -20.46 1.95 -5.66
N ASP A 315 -19.72 1.16 -6.43
CA ASP A 315 -18.27 1.02 -6.23
C ASP A 315 -17.52 2.28 -6.69
N GLN A 316 -16.45 2.67 -6.01
CA GLN A 316 -15.61 3.81 -6.44
C GLN A 316 -14.70 3.43 -7.61
N ALA A 317 -14.21 4.43 -8.34
CA ALA A 317 -13.12 4.24 -9.27
C ALA A 317 -11.86 3.81 -8.52
N ILE A 318 -11.27 2.68 -8.92
CA ILE A 318 -10.02 2.14 -8.38
C ILE A 318 -9.03 2.03 -9.52
N VAL A 319 -7.75 2.35 -9.27
CA VAL A 319 -6.68 2.19 -10.25
C VAL A 319 -6.28 0.72 -10.33
N THR A 320 -6.34 0.16 -11.53
CA THR A 320 -6.03 -1.26 -11.81
C THR A 320 -4.58 -1.45 -12.21
N GLU A 321 -4.04 -0.52 -12.98
CA GLU A 321 -2.66 -0.54 -13.47
C GLU A 321 -2.09 0.86 -13.44
N THR A 322 -0.81 0.94 -13.06
CA THR A 322 -0.03 2.17 -13.04
C THR A 322 1.31 1.90 -13.70
N SER A 323 1.71 2.79 -14.59
CA SER A 323 2.97 2.74 -15.31
C SER A 323 3.62 4.12 -15.32
N LEU A 324 4.95 4.12 -15.37
CA LEU A 324 5.78 5.32 -15.38
C LEU A 324 6.49 5.38 -16.73
N ASP A 325 6.14 6.33 -17.57
CA ASP A 325 6.88 6.62 -18.80
C ASP A 325 8.10 7.46 -18.45
N CYS A 326 9.25 6.82 -18.32
CA CYS A 326 10.49 7.46 -17.86
C CYS A 326 11.31 7.97 -19.05
N VAL A 327 11.77 9.21 -18.95
CA VAL A 327 12.76 9.83 -19.83
C VAL A 327 13.99 10.15 -19.00
N TYR A 328 15.08 9.41 -19.27
CA TYR A 328 16.34 9.54 -18.56
C TYR A 328 17.15 10.76 -19.05
N PRO A 329 17.94 11.38 -18.18
CA PRO A 329 18.82 12.50 -18.52
C PRO A 329 19.97 12.08 -19.45
N GLU A 330 20.55 13.08 -20.13
CA GLU A 330 21.54 12.87 -21.19
C GLU A 330 22.81 12.14 -20.72
N TYR A 331 23.27 12.37 -19.49
CA TYR A 331 24.48 11.73 -18.96
C TYR A 331 24.35 10.20 -18.81
N LEU A 332 23.12 9.70 -18.63
CA LEU A 332 22.83 8.27 -18.57
C LEU A 332 22.63 7.67 -19.95
N SER A 333 22.03 8.43 -20.86
CA SER A 333 21.72 7.98 -22.21
C SER A 333 22.96 8.02 -23.09
N SER A 334 23.36 6.89 -23.66
CA SER A 334 24.41 6.84 -24.67
C SER A 334 23.87 6.20 -25.94
N ASN A 335 24.34 6.69 -27.08
CA ASN A 335 24.03 6.10 -28.38
C ASN A 335 24.48 4.63 -28.50
N ASP A 336 25.42 4.17 -27.67
CA ASP A 336 26.01 2.83 -27.73
C ASP A 336 25.43 1.84 -26.70
N SER A 337 24.73 2.32 -25.66
CA SER A 337 24.13 1.45 -24.63
C SER A 337 22.60 1.57 -24.60
N LEU A 338 21.92 0.46 -24.87
CA LEU A 338 20.45 0.33 -24.80
C LEU A 338 19.90 0.34 -23.36
N SER A 339 20.75 0.51 -22.33
CA SER A 339 20.37 0.35 -20.92
C SER A 339 19.51 1.49 -20.36
N TRP A 340 19.70 2.72 -20.85
CA TRP A 340 19.06 3.94 -20.31
C TRP A 340 18.33 4.75 -21.39
N THR A 341 17.57 4.05 -22.24
CA THR A 341 16.66 4.68 -23.21
C THR A 341 15.28 4.93 -22.59
N PRO A 342 14.50 5.90 -23.11
CA PRO A 342 13.12 6.12 -22.67
C PRO A 342 12.32 4.82 -22.68
N ARG A 343 11.68 4.50 -21.55
CA ARG A 343 10.93 3.25 -21.39
C ARG A 343 9.83 3.40 -20.37
N THR A 344 8.79 2.59 -20.54
CA THR A 344 7.70 2.47 -19.58
C THR A 344 8.08 1.44 -18.52
N VAL A 345 8.07 1.85 -17.26
CA VAL A 345 8.30 1.00 -16.09
C VAL A 345 6.96 0.75 -15.41
N ARG A 346 6.60 -0.52 -15.21
CA ARG A 346 5.40 -0.86 -14.45
C ARG A 346 5.61 -0.53 -12.98
N TRP A 347 4.68 0.20 -12.37
CA TRP A 347 4.76 0.56 -10.97
C TRP A 347 4.11 -0.50 -10.09
N THR A 348 4.82 -0.92 -9.03
CA THR A 348 4.38 -1.98 -8.11
C THR A 348 4.40 -1.54 -6.63
N GLY A 349 4.28 -0.24 -6.36
CA GLY A 349 4.22 0.33 -5.00
C GLY A 349 5.35 1.32 -4.69
N ARG A 350 6.58 1.01 -5.11
CA ARG A 350 7.75 1.88 -4.96
C ARG A 350 8.59 1.78 -6.22
N ALA A 351 9.10 2.92 -6.69
CA ALA A 351 10.05 2.96 -7.78
C ALA A 351 11.28 3.78 -7.36
N SER A 352 12.46 3.32 -7.76
CA SER A 352 13.70 4.05 -7.59
C SER A 352 14.22 4.40 -8.97
N LEU A 353 14.38 5.69 -9.25
CA LEU A 353 14.80 6.21 -10.55
C LEU A 353 16.04 7.09 -10.36
N PRO A 354 17.00 7.10 -11.30
CA PRO A 354 18.16 8.00 -11.22
C PRO A 354 17.75 9.47 -11.12
N VAL A 355 18.55 10.27 -10.40
CA VAL A 355 18.36 11.73 -10.32
C VAL A 355 18.32 12.34 -11.73
N GLY A 356 17.52 13.38 -11.93
CA GLY A 356 17.32 14.03 -13.22
C GLY A 356 16.35 13.31 -14.16
N THR A 357 15.87 12.11 -13.81
CA THR A 357 14.82 11.42 -14.57
C THR A 357 13.52 12.21 -14.50
N SER A 358 12.92 12.46 -15.66
CA SER A 358 11.53 12.96 -15.76
C SER A 358 10.61 11.80 -16.11
N PHE A 359 9.38 11.79 -15.60
CA PHE A 359 8.46 10.71 -15.89
C PHE A 359 7.01 11.16 -15.93
N SER A 360 6.20 10.44 -16.69
CA SER A 360 4.74 10.62 -16.69
C SER A 360 4.09 9.42 -16.00
N VAL A 361 3.26 9.69 -14.99
CA VAL A 361 2.43 8.66 -14.34
C VAL A 361 1.22 8.44 -15.23
N ASN A 362 1.09 7.24 -15.78
CA ASN A 362 -0.12 6.80 -16.48
C ASN A 362 -0.81 5.73 -15.66
N GLY A 363 -2.11 5.85 -15.44
CA GLY A 363 -2.89 4.80 -14.81
C GLY A 363 -4.26 4.59 -15.42
N VAL A 364 -4.81 3.40 -15.21
CA VAL A 364 -6.09 2.97 -15.75
C VAL A 364 -7.05 2.68 -14.59
N ALA A 365 -8.17 3.40 -14.54
CA ALA A 365 -9.21 3.21 -13.53
C ALA A 365 -10.30 2.22 -13.99
N THR A 366 -10.98 1.58 -13.03
CA THR A 366 -12.12 0.70 -13.30
C THR A 366 -13.33 1.41 -13.90
N LYS A 367 -13.41 2.73 -13.78
CA LYS A 367 -14.52 3.58 -14.22
C LYS A 367 -14.02 4.83 -14.94
N PRO A 368 -14.82 5.40 -15.85
CA PRO A 368 -14.52 6.69 -16.45
C PRO A 368 -14.39 7.79 -15.40
N LEU A 369 -13.32 8.56 -15.52
CA LEU A 369 -12.95 9.66 -14.66
C LEU A 369 -13.38 10.99 -15.28
N LYS A 370 -13.77 11.94 -14.43
CA LYS A 370 -14.13 13.31 -14.82
C LYS A 370 -13.03 14.30 -14.47
N LYS A 371 -12.38 14.10 -13.32
CA LYS A 371 -11.25 14.90 -12.84
C LYS A 371 -10.30 14.04 -12.03
N VAL A 372 -9.02 14.40 -12.07
CA VAL A 372 -7.97 13.84 -11.22
C VAL A 372 -7.25 14.97 -10.50
N TYR A 373 -7.23 14.87 -9.18
CA TYR A 373 -6.55 15.78 -8.29
C TYR A 373 -5.27 15.10 -7.81
N VAL A 374 -4.12 15.73 -8.05
CA VAL A 374 -2.80 15.22 -7.69
C VAL A 374 -2.21 16.07 -6.57
N TRP A 375 -2.24 15.53 -5.35
CA TRP A 375 -1.62 16.14 -4.18
C TRP A 375 -0.16 15.69 -4.08
N ASN A 376 0.77 16.64 -4.19
CA ASN A 376 2.18 16.36 -3.97
C ASN A 376 2.49 16.55 -2.47
N ALA A 377 2.67 15.45 -1.76
CA ALA A 377 2.93 15.46 -0.32
C ALA A 377 4.31 16.04 0.02
N THR A 378 5.27 15.99 -0.90
CA THR A 378 6.61 16.58 -0.71
C THR A 378 6.55 18.11 -0.74
N THR A 379 5.87 18.68 -1.73
CA THR A 379 5.80 20.14 -1.92
C THR A 379 4.56 20.78 -1.28
N SER A 380 3.64 19.98 -0.76
CA SER A 380 2.32 20.41 -0.26
C SER A 380 1.52 21.24 -1.27
N THR A 381 1.57 20.84 -2.55
CA THR A 381 0.84 21.52 -3.62
C THR A 381 -0.21 20.62 -4.25
N MET A 382 -1.32 21.24 -4.65
CA MET A 382 -2.45 20.59 -5.32
C MET A 382 -2.41 20.94 -6.80
N GLN A 383 -2.42 19.93 -7.67
CA GLN A 383 -2.46 20.09 -9.12
C GLN A 383 -3.57 19.23 -9.71
N GLN A 384 -3.93 19.49 -10.97
CA GLN A 384 -4.91 18.69 -11.70
C GLN A 384 -4.19 17.83 -12.74
N GLY A 385 -4.50 16.53 -12.78
CA GLY A 385 -4.04 15.60 -13.79
C GLY A 385 -4.90 15.64 -15.05
N ASP A 386 -4.35 15.14 -16.15
CA ASP A 386 -5.08 14.97 -17.40
C ASP A 386 -5.88 13.66 -17.38
N VAL A 387 -7.04 13.65 -18.03
CA VAL A 387 -8.02 12.56 -17.96
C VAL A 387 -8.59 12.28 -19.34
N ASP A 388 -8.51 11.02 -19.77
CA ASP A 388 -9.12 10.54 -21.02
C ASP A 388 -9.88 9.24 -20.76
N GLY A 389 -11.20 9.35 -20.55
CA GLY A 389 -12.04 8.20 -20.24
C GLY A 389 -11.65 7.54 -18.93
N THR A 390 -11.14 6.30 -18.98
CA THR A 390 -10.66 5.54 -17.81
C THR A 390 -9.20 5.86 -17.46
N ASP A 391 -8.49 6.52 -18.36
CA ASP A 391 -7.05 6.70 -18.27
C ASP A 391 -6.74 8.08 -17.70
N PHE A 392 -5.67 8.18 -16.93
CA PHE A 392 -5.18 9.46 -16.44
C PHE A 392 -3.68 9.57 -16.65
N ARG A 393 -3.22 10.81 -16.86
CA ARG A 393 -1.81 11.13 -17.04
C ARG A 393 -1.41 12.32 -16.17
N PHE A 394 -0.24 12.22 -15.54
CA PHE A 394 0.37 13.33 -14.83
C PHE A 394 1.88 13.39 -15.07
N ASN A 395 2.36 14.52 -15.56
CA ASN A 395 3.77 14.71 -15.92
C ASN A 395 4.54 15.25 -14.72
N VAL A 396 5.63 14.58 -14.36
CA VAL A 396 6.53 14.97 -13.27
C VAL A 396 7.83 15.52 -13.87
N PRO A 397 8.25 16.74 -13.47
CA PRO A 397 9.53 17.31 -13.92
C PRO A 397 10.73 16.47 -13.43
N PRO A 398 11.96 16.75 -13.91
CA PRO A 398 13.17 16.05 -13.48
C PRO A 398 13.29 15.99 -11.95
N ILE A 399 13.42 14.78 -11.41
CA ILE A 399 13.47 14.56 -9.96
C ILE A 399 14.87 14.82 -9.39
N GLY A 400 14.94 15.58 -8.30
CA GLY A 400 16.14 15.71 -7.46
C GLY A 400 15.91 15.26 -6.02
N GLU A 401 14.65 15.27 -5.57
CA GLU A 401 14.21 14.93 -4.22
C GLU A 401 13.11 13.86 -4.28
N PRO A 402 12.84 13.14 -3.17
CA PRO A 402 11.76 12.15 -3.12
C PRO A 402 10.39 12.75 -3.50
N VAL A 403 9.70 12.11 -4.43
CA VAL A 403 8.39 12.55 -4.92
C VAL A 403 7.32 11.60 -4.41
N ASN A 404 6.35 12.12 -3.66
CA ASN A 404 5.18 11.37 -3.20
C ASN A 404 3.88 12.04 -3.69
N LEU A 405 3.21 11.39 -4.62
CA LEU A 405 1.99 11.89 -5.26
C LEU A 405 0.79 11.08 -4.79
N GLN A 406 -0.25 11.77 -4.35
CA GLN A 406 -1.53 11.18 -3.96
C GLN A 406 -2.59 11.60 -4.98
N PHE A 407 -3.15 10.63 -5.67
CA PHE A 407 -4.17 10.84 -6.70
C PHE A 407 -5.55 10.61 -6.11
N TYR A 408 -6.37 11.66 -6.16
CA TYR A 408 -7.79 11.64 -5.82
C TYR A 408 -8.61 11.73 -7.10
N PHE A 409 -9.57 10.81 -7.25
CA PHE A 409 -10.33 10.64 -8.47
C PHE A 409 -11.76 11.13 -8.28
N VAL A 410 -12.30 11.85 -9.27
CA VAL A 410 -13.74 12.13 -9.38
C VAL A 410 -14.27 11.31 -10.54
N ASP A 411 -15.16 10.36 -10.26
CA ASP A 411 -15.72 9.47 -11.28
C ASP A 411 -16.92 10.07 -12.04
N SER A 412 -17.46 9.32 -13.00
CA SER A 412 -18.67 9.70 -13.75
C SER A 412 -19.92 9.89 -12.90
N ASP A 413 -19.97 9.31 -11.70
CA ASP A 413 -21.06 9.47 -10.73
C ASP A 413 -20.84 10.72 -9.82
N ASN A 414 -19.78 11.51 -10.07
CA ASN A 414 -19.28 12.61 -9.22
C ASN A 414 -18.90 12.16 -7.80
N LEU A 415 -18.47 10.92 -7.64
CA LEU A 415 -17.97 10.40 -6.37
C LEU A 415 -16.46 10.60 -6.31
N VAL A 416 -15.99 11.09 -5.15
CA VAL A 416 -14.56 11.24 -4.86
C VAL A 416 -14.03 9.94 -4.26
N SER A 417 -12.85 9.50 -4.67
CA SER A 417 -12.14 8.38 -4.06
C SER A 417 -11.85 8.66 -2.57
N ASP A 418 -12.21 7.72 -1.70
CA ASP A 418 -11.98 7.86 -0.25
C ASP A 418 -10.49 7.62 0.11
N SER A 419 -9.87 6.66 -0.57
CA SER A 419 -8.44 6.38 -0.45
C SER A 419 -7.67 6.87 -1.68
N PRO A 420 -6.61 7.69 -1.51
CA PRO A 420 -5.82 8.15 -2.63
C PRO A 420 -4.95 7.02 -3.18
N HIS A 421 -4.86 6.92 -4.50
CA HIS A 421 -3.81 6.11 -5.10
C HIS A 421 -2.48 6.84 -4.93
N SER A 422 -1.55 6.25 -4.17
CA SER A 422 -0.29 6.90 -3.80
C SER A 422 0.86 6.35 -4.64
N VAL A 423 1.59 7.22 -5.34
CA VAL A 423 2.78 6.88 -6.13
C VAL A 423 4.00 7.55 -5.51
N SER A 424 4.92 6.74 -5.00
CA SER A 424 6.18 7.21 -4.41
C SER A 424 7.36 6.81 -5.28
N VAL A 425 8.21 7.80 -5.60
CA VAL A 425 9.43 7.63 -6.38
C VAL A 425 10.62 8.21 -5.60
N GLU A 426 11.65 7.39 -5.43
CA GLU A 426 12.90 7.77 -4.75
C GLU A 426 14.02 8.02 -5.77
N PRO A 427 14.70 9.17 -5.73
CA PRO A 427 15.84 9.44 -6.58
C PRO A 427 17.09 8.67 -6.12
N ILE A 428 17.78 8.01 -7.05
CA ILE A 428 19.10 7.38 -6.84
C ILE A 428 20.17 8.40 -7.24
N SER A 429 21.00 8.80 -6.29
CA SER A 429 22.13 9.72 -6.53
C SER A 429 23.22 9.02 -7.33
N ASP A 430 23.93 9.79 -8.13
CA ASP A 430 25.11 9.37 -8.90
C ASP A 430 26.35 9.41 -7.99
N GLU A 431 27.09 8.30 -7.90
CA GLU A 431 28.28 8.20 -7.06
C GLU A 431 29.54 8.54 -7.87
N ALA A 432 30.58 9.04 -7.20
CA ALA A 432 31.85 9.29 -7.90
C ALA A 432 32.51 7.95 -8.29
N PRO A 433 33.22 7.89 -9.43
CA PRO A 433 33.90 6.67 -9.84
C PRO A 433 34.85 6.13 -8.77
N ASP A 434 34.83 4.82 -8.54
CA ASP A 434 35.78 4.14 -7.68
C ASP A 434 37.09 3.88 -8.43
N VAL A 435 38.19 4.41 -7.92
CA VAL A 435 39.50 4.43 -8.58
C VAL A 435 40.47 3.57 -7.79
N VAL A 436 40.56 2.28 -8.15
CA VAL A 436 41.51 1.35 -7.55
C VAL A 436 42.64 1.08 -8.54
N ALA A 437 43.75 1.79 -8.39
CA ALA A 437 44.91 1.64 -9.26
C ALA A 437 46.21 1.69 -8.47
N ARG A 438 47.17 0.87 -8.87
CA ARG A 438 48.48 0.74 -8.24
C ARG A 438 49.61 0.91 -9.25
N LEU A 439 50.75 1.37 -8.74
CA LEU A 439 52.00 1.35 -9.49
C LEU A 439 52.55 -0.08 -9.54
N VAL A 440 52.94 -0.54 -10.73
CA VAL A 440 53.52 -1.86 -10.94
C VAL A 440 55.03 -1.73 -11.10
N GLY A 441 55.79 -2.45 -10.28
CA GLY A 441 57.25 -2.48 -10.38
C GLY A 441 57.93 -1.16 -10.05
N ILE A 442 57.29 -0.31 -9.24
CA ILE A 442 57.85 0.94 -8.72
C ILE A 442 57.90 0.84 -7.19
N GLY A 443 59.05 1.19 -6.62
CA GLY A 443 59.25 1.20 -5.17
C GLY A 443 58.90 2.55 -4.54
N THR A 444 59.63 2.94 -3.50
CA THR A 444 59.50 4.26 -2.86
C THR A 444 60.28 5.36 -3.58
N ALA A 445 61.07 5.00 -4.60
CA ALA A 445 61.95 5.91 -5.30
C ALA A 445 61.99 5.62 -6.80
N ILE A 446 62.20 6.67 -7.60
CA ILE A 446 62.29 6.62 -9.06
C ILE A 446 63.45 7.46 -9.60
N THR A 447 63.89 7.16 -10.82
CA THR A 447 64.84 7.99 -11.56
C THR A 447 64.11 8.98 -12.49
N PRO A 448 64.76 10.07 -12.93
CA PRO A 448 64.15 11.03 -13.86
C PRO A 448 63.68 10.43 -15.20
N ASP A 449 64.27 9.32 -15.64
CA ASP A 449 63.98 8.67 -16.92
C ASP A 449 63.02 7.46 -16.77
N ALA A 450 62.40 7.30 -15.61
CA ALA A 450 61.56 6.16 -15.28
C ALA A 450 60.28 6.05 -16.15
N MET A 451 59.84 4.82 -16.36
CA MET A 451 58.55 4.45 -16.92
C MET A 451 57.60 4.07 -15.78
N LEU A 452 56.62 4.93 -15.50
CA LEU A 452 55.60 4.68 -14.48
C LEU A 452 54.50 3.83 -15.09
N SER A 453 54.37 2.58 -14.64
CA SER A 453 53.33 1.66 -15.10
C SER A 453 52.21 1.55 -14.08
N PHE A 454 50.98 1.68 -14.53
CA PHE A 454 49.76 1.66 -13.72
C PHE A 454 48.91 0.46 -14.10
N GLU A 455 48.46 -0.28 -13.09
CA GLU A 455 47.49 -1.37 -13.25
C GLU A 455 46.36 -1.17 -12.24
N GLY A 456 45.12 -1.36 -12.66
CA GLY A 456 43.99 -1.18 -11.77
C GLY A 456 42.64 -1.49 -12.40
N GLN A 457 41.60 -1.23 -11.63
CA GLN A 457 40.23 -1.24 -12.09
C GLN A 457 39.53 0.04 -11.64
N ILE A 458 38.88 0.70 -12.59
CA ILE A 458 38.13 1.93 -12.36
C ILE A 458 36.68 1.63 -12.71
N VAL A 459 35.81 1.64 -11.71
CA VAL A 459 34.41 1.22 -11.83
C VAL A 459 33.53 2.39 -11.46
N ASP A 460 32.41 2.50 -12.17
CA ASP A 460 31.42 3.55 -11.97
C ASP A 460 30.03 2.96 -12.20
N ASP A 461 29.01 3.53 -11.56
CA ASP A 461 27.62 3.11 -11.70
C ASP A 461 27.01 3.54 -13.05
N TYR A 462 27.42 4.69 -13.59
CA TYR A 462 26.89 5.26 -14.84
C TYR A 462 27.93 5.53 -15.94
N ARG A 463 29.15 5.00 -15.74
CA ARG A 463 30.32 4.94 -16.62
C ARG A 463 31.30 6.10 -16.43
N VAL A 464 32.57 5.74 -16.56
CA VAL A 464 33.69 6.65 -16.59
C VAL A 464 33.77 7.38 -17.94
N GLN A 465 33.85 8.71 -17.91
CA GLN A 465 34.08 9.55 -19.09
C GLN A 465 35.56 9.64 -19.45
N GLU A 466 36.40 9.97 -18.47
CA GLU A 466 37.83 10.21 -18.68
C GLU A 466 38.59 9.87 -17.42
N THR A 467 39.77 9.29 -17.61
CA THR A 467 40.72 8.96 -16.56
C THR A 467 42.03 9.64 -16.85
N TRP A 468 42.63 10.19 -15.81
CA TRP A 468 43.91 10.90 -15.92
C TRP A 468 44.73 10.72 -14.66
N VAL A 469 46.03 10.98 -14.77
CA VAL A 469 46.90 11.11 -13.63
C VAL A 469 47.28 12.57 -13.43
N GLU A 470 47.32 13.00 -12.17
CA GLU A 470 47.93 14.25 -11.76
C GLU A 470 49.29 13.96 -11.15
N LEU A 471 50.31 14.60 -11.70
CA LEU A 471 51.68 14.54 -11.21
C LEU A 471 52.02 15.90 -10.60
N ALA A 472 52.61 15.91 -9.42
CA ALA A 472 53.01 17.15 -8.75
C ALA A 472 54.36 16.98 -8.06
N THR A 473 55.21 18.00 -8.15
CA THR A 473 56.40 18.17 -7.31
C THR A 473 56.16 19.34 -6.36
N ALA A 474 57.05 19.50 -5.36
CA ALA A 474 56.95 20.62 -4.39
C ALA A 474 56.88 22.01 -5.04
N GLU A 475 57.45 22.17 -6.24
CA GLU A 475 57.53 23.45 -6.94
C GLU A 475 56.46 23.61 -8.02
N ARG A 476 55.94 22.51 -8.58
CA ARG A 476 55.07 22.58 -9.77
C ARG A 476 54.09 21.40 -9.86
N LYS A 477 52.83 21.73 -10.14
CA LYS A 477 51.83 20.76 -10.62
C LYS A 477 51.93 20.62 -12.15
N LEU A 478 52.01 19.38 -12.64
CA LEU A 478 52.05 19.09 -14.06
C LEU A 478 50.63 19.04 -14.65
N PRO A 479 50.49 19.30 -15.97
CA PRO A 479 49.22 19.10 -16.64
C PRO A 479 48.79 17.63 -16.53
N PRO A 480 47.48 17.37 -16.34
CA PRO A 480 46.97 16.02 -16.22
C PRO A 480 47.26 15.22 -17.49
N ALA A 481 47.76 14.01 -17.33
CA ALA A 481 48.01 13.09 -18.44
C ALA A 481 46.86 12.10 -18.53
N VAL A 482 46.14 12.11 -19.64
CA VAL A 482 45.01 11.20 -19.89
C VAL A 482 45.52 9.78 -20.01
N MET A 483 44.82 8.85 -19.35
CA MET A 483 45.14 7.42 -19.37
C MET A 483 43.97 6.66 -20.00
N PRO A 484 44.21 5.85 -21.04
CA PRO A 484 43.15 5.02 -21.61
C PRO A 484 42.80 3.87 -20.65
N THR A 485 41.50 3.64 -20.45
CA THR A 485 40.96 2.44 -19.79
C THR A 485 40.48 1.44 -20.84
N GLY A 486 40.83 0.16 -20.66
CA GLY A 486 40.32 -0.95 -21.45
C GLY A 486 38.89 -1.35 -21.08
N GLU A 487 38.39 -2.43 -21.70
CA GLU A 487 37.06 -2.97 -21.40
C GLU A 487 36.88 -3.26 -19.91
N GLY A 488 35.67 -2.98 -19.39
CA GLY A 488 35.33 -3.21 -18.00
C GLY A 488 36.05 -2.31 -16.99
N GLY A 489 36.63 -1.19 -17.45
CA GLY A 489 37.33 -0.25 -16.58
C GLY A 489 38.73 -0.70 -16.19
N LYS A 490 39.29 -1.69 -16.89
CA LYS A 490 40.67 -2.15 -16.63
C LYS A 490 41.66 -1.06 -17.02
N LEU A 491 42.46 -0.59 -16.07
CA LEU A 491 43.53 0.37 -16.32
C LEU A 491 44.84 -0.39 -16.56
N GLU A 492 45.39 -0.25 -17.77
CA GLU A 492 46.76 -0.66 -18.11
C GLU A 492 47.38 0.48 -18.93
N SER A 493 48.12 1.35 -18.25
CA SER A 493 48.72 2.53 -18.86
C SER A 493 50.12 2.75 -18.33
N SER A 494 50.98 3.36 -19.15
CA SER A 494 52.35 3.69 -18.77
C SER A 494 52.71 5.11 -19.17
N ILE A 495 53.45 5.80 -18.31
CA ILE A 495 53.87 7.19 -18.52
C ILE A 495 55.38 7.27 -18.51
N ASP A 496 55.94 7.81 -19.59
CA ASP A 496 57.38 8.01 -19.76
C ASP A 496 57.82 9.33 -19.14
N MET A 497 58.51 9.27 -18.01
CA MET A 497 59.03 10.47 -17.35
C MET A 497 60.10 11.17 -18.21
N ALA A 498 60.87 10.44 -19.02
CA ALA A 498 61.89 11.03 -19.89
C ALA A 498 61.25 11.90 -20.99
N GLU A 499 60.03 11.58 -21.43
CA GLU A 499 59.27 12.46 -22.33
C GLU A 499 58.81 13.74 -21.64
N LEU A 500 58.31 13.62 -20.41
CA LEU A 500 57.89 14.77 -19.61
C LEU A 500 59.06 15.72 -19.29
N VAL A 501 60.24 15.16 -18.97
CA VAL A 501 61.48 15.92 -18.77
C VAL A 501 61.89 16.65 -20.05
N ARG A 502 61.88 15.97 -21.21
CA ARG A 502 62.16 16.59 -22.52
C ARG A 502 61.15 17.68 -22.89
N ALA A 503 59.91 17.55 -22.45
CA ALA A 503 58.86 18.56 -22.63
C ALA A 503 59.02 19.78 -21.69
N GLY A 504 60.07 19.81 -20.85
CA GLY A 504 60.42 20.96 -20.01
C GLY A 504 60.14 20.79 -18.52
N LEU A 505 59.88 19.57 -18.04
CA LEU A 505 59.87 19.27 -16.61
C LEU A 505 61.31 19.20 -16.07
N SER A 506 61.66 20.09 -15.15
CA SER A 506 62.93 20.02 -14.43
C SER A 506 62.76 19.13 -13.21
N LEU A 507 63.33 17.93 -13.26
CA LEU A 507 63.48 17.05 -12.09
C LEU A 507 64.89 17.28 -11.53
N THR A 508 65.00 18.04 -10.45
CA THR A 508 66.26 18.21 -9.73
C THR A 508 66.56 16.93 -8.97
N VAL A 509 67.67 16.26 -9.27
CA VAL A 509 68.17 15.12 -8.50
C VAL A 509 68.92 15.66 -7.28
N ASP A 510 68.17 16.30 -6.39
CA ASP A 510 68.66 16.72 -5.07
C ASP A 510 68.11 15.75 -4.02
N ASP A 511 68.91 15.45 -3.00
CA ASP A 511 68.51 14.58 -1.87
C ASP A 511 67.23 15.14 -1.22
N GLY A 512 66.09 14.46 -1.41
CA GLY A 512 64.78 14.82 -0.83
C GLY A 512 63.72 15.41 -1.77
N SER A 513 63.92 15.38 -3.09
CA SER A 513 62.85 15.74 -4.04
C SER A 513 61.79 14.64 -4.17
N GLU A 514 60.51 15.00 -4.04
CA GLU A 514 59.37 14.07 -4.10
C GLU A 514 58.46 14.34 -5.31
N LEU A 515 57.92 13.26 -5.88
CA LEU A 515 56.88 13.26 -6.90
C LEU A 515 55.60 12.64 -6.33
N ASP A 516 54.57 13.46 -6.21
CA ASP A 516 53.22 13.04 -5.89
C ASP A 516 52.47 12.60 -7.15
N ILE A 517 51.81 11.44 -7.06
CA ILE A 517 51.03 10.84 -8.13
C ILE A 517 49.64 10.54 -7.59
N ILE A 518 48.62 11.05 -8.26
CA ILE A 518 47.21 10.80 -7.93
C ILE A 518 46.46 10.46 -9.20
N ILE A 519 45.81 9.30 -9.21
CA ILE A 519 44.97 8.86 -10.32
C ILE A 519 43.54 9.34 -10.05
N LYS A 520 42.91 9.91 -11.07
CA LYS A 520 41.54 10.41 -10.98
C LYS A 520 40.73 9.95 -12.18
N ALA A 521 39.43 9.84 -11.95
CA ALA A 521 38.44 9.53 -12.96
C ALA A 521 37.28 10.51 -12.81
N LYS A 522 36.65 10.89 -13.91
CA LYS A 522 35.37 11.59 -13.87
C LYS A 522 34.31 10.82 -14.65
N ASP A 523 33.09 10.94 -14.18
CA ASP A 523 31.89 10.38 -14.80
C ASP A 523 31.31 11.34 -15.86
N PHE A 524 30.09 11.04 -16.33
CA PHE A 524 29.33 11.90 -17.24
C PHE A 524 28.36 12.86 -16.52
N TYR A 525 28.31 12.85 -15.19
CA TYR A 525 27.32 13.59 -14.42
C TYR A 525 27.33 15.08 -14.77
N SER A 526 26.14 15.65 -15.05
CA SER A 526 26.06 17.01 -15.60
C SER A 526 24.76 17.76 -15.26
N LEU A 527 24.05 17.32 -14.23
CA LEU A 527 22.77 17.93 -13.86
C LEU A 527 22.93 19.33 -13.26
N ASN A 528 21.99 20.23 -13.56
CA ASN A 528 21.88 21.58 -12.98
C ASN A 528 23.15 22.44 -13.09
N GLY A 529 24.00 22.21 -14.11
CA GLY A 529 25.26 22.92 -14.28
C GLY A 529 26.33 22.56 -13.24
N GLN A 530 26.13 21.45 -12.51
CA GLN A 530 27.16 20.88 -11.63
C GLN A 530 28.27 20.24 -12.48
N SER A 531 29.49 20.25 -11.94
CA SER A 531 30.61 19.53 -12.55
C SER A 531 30.41 18.02 -12.41
N PRO A 532 30.94 17.21 -13.35
CA PRO A 532 31.03 15.77 -13.21
C PRO A 532 31.61 15.35 -11.85
N ASN A 533 31.16 14.21 -11.31
CA ASN A 533 31.77 13.69 -10.11
C ASN A 533 33.17 13.20 -10.43
N VAL A 534 34.09 13.41 -9.50
CA VAL A 534 35.49 13.05 -9.66
C VAL A 534 35.88 12.05 -8.58
N GLY A 535 36.17 10.83 -9.02
CA GLY A 535 36.81 9.79 -8.24
C GLY A 535 38.29 10.08 -8.06
N VAL A 536 38.81 9.86 -6.85
CA VAL A 536 40.22 10.05 -6.51
C VAL A 536 40.75 8.75 -5.92
N GLY A 537 41.79 8.19 -6.55
CA GLY A 537 42.47 7.00 -6.05
C GLY A 537 43.54 7.32 -5.01
N ASP A 538 44.32 6.30 -4.68
CA ASP A 538 45.43 6.42 -3.74
C ASP A 538 46.49 7.44 -4.19
N ARG A 539 47.09 8.14 -3.22
CA ARG A 539 48.21 9.05 -3.44
C ARG A 539 49.53 8.31 -3.21
N TYR A 540 50.40 8.34 -4.21
CA TYR A 540 51.77 7.83 -4.10
C TYR A 540 52.75 9.00 -4.04
N SER A 541 53.62 9.03 -3.02
CA SER A 541 54.79 9.94 -3.00
C SER A 541 56.04 9.11 -3.25
N LEU A 542 56.80 9.48 -4.28
CA LEU A 542 58.01 8.80 -4.72
C LEU A 542 59.21 9.75 -4.63
N GLU A 543 60.31 9.29 -4.04
CA GLU A 543 61.56 10.05 -4.00
C GLU A 543 62.26 10.01 -5.37
N ILE A 544 62.69 11.16 -5.90
CA ILE A 544 63.44 11.23 -7.16
C ILE A 544 64.92 11.11 -6.84
N VAL A 545 65.56 10.05 -7.34
CA VAL A 545 66.94 9.69 -7.00
C VAL A 545 67.79 9.43 -8.23
N SER A 546 69.12 9.53 -8.09
CA SER A 546 70.04 9.10 -9.15
C SER A 546 70.00 7.58 -9.35
N ALA A 547 70.33 7.10 -10.55
CA ALA A 547 70.42 5.67 -10.84
C ALA A 547 71.37 4.92 -9.88
N ASN A 548 72.49 5.57 -9.51
CA ASN A 548 73.44 5.01 -8.54
C ASN A 548 72.88 4.93 -7.12
N HIS A 549 72.03 5.87 -6.71
CA HIS A 549 71.37 5.84 -5.40
C HIS A 549 70.30 4.74 -5.37
N LEU A 550 69.47 4.65 -6.41
CA LEU A 550 68.47 3.59 -6.55
C LEU A 550 69.13 2.20 -6.49
N LEU A 551 70.24 1.99 -7.20
CA LEU A 551 70.99 0.73 -7.17
C LEU A 551 71.40 0.33 -5.75
N ARG A 552 71.90 1.27 -4.95
CA ARG A 552 72.27 1.01 -3.54
C ARG A 552 71.06 0.66 -2.68
N MET A 553 69.92 1.31 -2.90
CA MET A 553 68.68 0.98 -2.21
C MET A 553 68.23 -0.44 -2.55
N LEU A 554 68.23 -0.80 -3.84
CA LEU A 554 67.85 -2.14 -4.30
C LEU A 554 68.83 -3.21 -3.82
N GLU A 555 70.13 -2.92 -3.73
CA GLU A 555 71.15 -3.81 -3.16
C GLU A 555 70.88 -4.11 -1.68
N ARG A 556 70.52 -3.09 -0.87
CA ARG A 556 70.14 -3.32 0.53
C ARG A 556 68.90 -4.22 0.65
N ILE A 557 67.93 -4.05 -0.25
CA ILE A 557 66.74 -4.90 -0.27
C ILE A 557 67.12 -6.34 -0.69
N GLU A 558 67.97 -6.52 -1.70
CA GLU A 558 68.50 -7.83 -2.13
C GLU A 558 69.22 -8.55 -0.97
N VAL A 559 70.08 -7.87 -0.22
CA VAL A 559 70.73 -8.42 0.99
C VAL A 559 69.70 -8.83 2.06
N SER A 560 68.67 -8.00 2.27
CA SER A 560 67.61 -8.32 3.21
C SER A 560 66.81 -9.56 2.80
N GLN A 561 66.49 -9.71 1.51
CA GLN A 561 65.78 -10.89 1.00
C GLN A 561 66.67 -12.15 1.04
N ARG A 562 67.98 -12.03 0.80
CA ARG A 562 68.95 -13.10 1.00
C ARG A 562 68.94 -13.59 2.46
N ARG A 563 69.08 -12.68 3.41
CA ARG A 563 69.06 -13.03 4.85
C ARG A 563 67.74 -13.71 5.25
N ARG A 564 66.63 -13.29 4.65
CA ARG A 564 65.34 -13.96 4.84
C ARG A 564 65.33 -15.37 4.24
N LEU A 565 65.93 -15.58 3.07
CA LEU A 565 66.08 -16.91 2.48
C LEU A 565 66.99 -17.82 3.30
N GLU A 566 68.07 -17.29 3.89
CA GLU A 566 68.94 -18.02 4.83
C GLU A 566 68.16 -18.43 6.09
N GLN A 567 67.30 -17.56 6.62
CA GLN A 567 66.42 -17.93 7.70
C GLN A 567 65.48 -19.07 7.29
N VAL A 568 64.87 -19.00 6.11
CA VAL A 568 64.02 -20.09 5.60
C VAL A 568 64.82 -21.38 5.44
N PHE A 569 66.08 -21.31 5.01
CA PHE A 569 66.96 -22.46 4.90
C PHE A 569 67.19 -23.15 6.26
N GLU A 570 67.44 -22.38 7.32
CA GLU A 570 67.52 -22.90 8.69
C GLU A 570 66.19 -23.50 9.15
N GLU A 571 65.07 -22.85 8.83
CA GLU A 571 63.74 -23.33 9.16
C GLU A 571 63.35 -24.63 8.42
N VAL A 572 63.81 -24.83 7.17
CA VAL A 572 63.68 -26.11 6.46
C VAL A 572 64.62 -27.16 7.06
N THR A 573 65.78 -26.76 7.57
CA THR A 573 66.68 -27.66 8.32
C THR A 573 66.04 -28.16 9.61
N ASP A 574 65.17 -27.39 10.25
CA ASP A 574 64.38 -27.86 11.40
C ASP A 574 63.42 -29.00 11.04
N ILE A 575 62.87 -29.03 9.81
CA ILE A 575 62.04 -30.15 9.32
C ILE A 575 62.83 -31.45 9.37
N ARG A 576 64.08 -31.42 8.89
CA ARG A 576 65.01 -32.56 8.98
C ARG A 576 65.24 -32.98 10.44
N GLY A 577 65.36 -32.01 11.35
CA GLY A 577 65.46 -32.25 12.79
C GLY A 577 64.23 -32.93 13.39
N TYR A 578 63.03 -32.52 13.00
CA TYR A 578 61.77 -33.13 13.44
C TYR A 578 61.57 -34.54 12.88
N LEU A 579 61.86 -34.77 11.59
CA LEU A 579 61.80 -36.10 10.98
C LEU A 579 62.84 -37.05 11.60
N SER A 580 64.07 -36.57 11.85
CA SER A 580 65.10 -37.37 12.54
C SER A 580 64.71 -37.73 13.98
N ARG A 581 64.03 -36.83 14.70
CA ARG A 581 63.47 -37.14 16.04
C ARG A 581 62.32 -38.14 15.97
N THR A 582 61.50 -38.06 14.93
CA THR A 582 60.44 -39.03 14.64
C THR A 582 61.02 -40.44 14.43
N ARG A 583 62.12 -40.54 13.68
CA ARG A 583 62.90 -41.78 13.48
C ARG A 583 63.47 -42.33 14.80
N LYS A 584 64.19 -41.49 15.56
CA LYS A 584 64.81 -41.89 16.84
C LYS A 584 63.81 -42.41 17.87
N GLN A 585 62.58 -41.92 17.82
CA GLN A 585 61.52 -42.37 18.71
C GLN A 585 60.99 -43.77 18.34
N ALA A 586 61.16 -44.20 17.08
CA ALA A 586 60.85 -45.54 16.59
C ALA A 586 61.98 -46.55 16.89
N ASP A 587 63.26 -46.13 16.80
CA ASP A 587 64.44 -47.01 16.98
C ASP A 587 64.70 -47.45 18.45
N PHE A 588 64.04 -46.83 19.44
CA PHE A 588 64.22 -47.17 20.86
C PHE A 588 63.34 -48.38 21.27
N GLU A 589 63.77 -49.58 20.90
CA GLU A 589 63.36 -50.83 21.56
C GLU A 589 64.10 -50.98 22.90
N ASP A 590 63.36 -51.34 23.95
CA ASP A 590 63.91 -51.54 25.29
C ASP A 590 64.77 -52.82 25.32
N PRO A 591 66.08 -52.79 25.64
CA PRO A 591 66.92 -53.99 25.60
C PRO A 591 66.82 -54.89 26.84
N ASP A 592 65.85 -54.72 27.74
CA ASP A 592 65.76 -55.56 28.95
C ASP A 592 64.33 -55.69 29.52
N ASP A 593 63.56 -56.64 28.98
CA ASP A 593 62.34 -57.16 29.62
C ASP A 593 62.64 -58.53 30.26
N SER A 594 63.73 -58.60 31.06
CA SER A 594 64.16 -59.82 31.75
C SER A 594 64.55 -59.65 33.23
N GLU A 595 63.68 -59.05 34.06
CA GLU A 595 63.56 -59.45 35.48
C GLU A 595 62.08 -59.57 35.90
N PRO A 596 61.60 -60.77 36.30
CA PRO A 596 60.23 -60.96 36.76
C PRO A 596 60.12 -60.56 38.23
N GLY A 597 59.93 -59.27 38.50
CA GLY A 597 59.77 -58.82 39.88
C GLY A 597 59.73 -57.31 40.08
N ASP A 598 58.87 -56.61 39.35
CA ASP A 598 58.15 -55.40 39.81
C ASP A 598 57.42 -54.78 38.61
N ARG A 599 56.26 -55.34 38.25
CA ARG A 599 55.31 -54.69 37.34
C ARG A 599 54.26 -53.95 38.17
N GLU A 600 54.43 -52.64 38.34
CA GLU A 600 53.30 -51.77 38.70
C GLU A 600 52.32 -51.71 37.51
N PRO A 601 51.00 -51.80 37.73
CA PRO A 601 50.00 -51.71 36.66
C PRO A 601 49.87 -50.24 36.20
N GLY A 602 50.79 -49.80 35.34
CA GLY A 602 50.80 -48.44 34.77
C GLY A 602 51.65 -48.25 33.51
N ASP A 603 52.31 -49.30 33.02
CA ASP A 603 53.33 -49.24 31.95
C ASP A 603 52.78 -49.06 30.51
N GLY A 604 51.46 -48.94 30.34
CA GLY A 604 50.83 -48.60 29.05
C GLY A 604 51.05 -47.15 28.59
N ASN A 605 51.66 -46.31 29.41
CA ASN A 605 51.76 -44.87 29.19
C ASN A 605 53.02 -44.45 28.42
N VAL A 606 54.08 -45.26 28.43
CA VAL A 606 55.36 -44.91 27.78
C VAL A 606 55.26 -45.02 26.26
N ALA A 607 54.77 -46.14 25.73
CA ALA A 607 54.58 -46.35 24.29
C ALA A 607 53.61 -45.33 23.67
N SER A 608 52.46 -45.10 24.32
CA SER A 608 51.48 -44.08 23.94
C SER A 608 52.10 -42.67 23.91
N ARG A 609 52.97 -42.33 24.88
CA ARG A 609 53.71 -41.06 24.89
C ARG A 609 54.75 -40.97 23.78
N LYS A 610 55.43 -42.07 23.43
CA LYS A 610 56.38 -42.13 22.29
C LYS A 610 55.64 -41.81 20.98
N GLN A 611 54.47 -42.43 20.78
CA GLN A 611 53.65 -42.24 19.58
C GLN A 611 53.08 -40.82 19.47
N ALA A 612 52.54 -40.28 20.57
CA ALA A 612 52.09 -38.89 20.62
C ALA A 612 53.20 -37.89 20.24
N MET A 613 54.45 -38.14 20.66
CA MET A 613 55.59 -37.29 20.28
C MET A 613 55.94 -37.39 18.79
N ARG A 614 55.85 -38.58 18.17
CA ARG A 614 56.03 -38.77 16.71
C ARG A 614 55.00 -37.96 15.93
N ILE A 615 53.73 -38.01 16.35
CA ILE A 615 52.65 -37.21 15.74
C ILE A 615 52.95 -35.71 15.86
N VAL A 616 53.36 -35.24 17.04
CA VAL A 616 53.70 -33.82 17.25
C VAL A 616 54.85 -33.36 16.35
N PHE A 617 55.90 -34.18 16.17
CA PHE A 617 57.00 -33.85 15.27
C PHE A 617 56.59 -33.86 13.79
N SER A 618 55.75 -34.81 13.37
CA SER A 618 55.16 -34.83 12.02
C SER A 618 54.32 -33.58 11.76
N GLN A 619 53.47 -33.18 12.72
CA GLN A 619 52.65 -31.97 12.63
C GLN A 619 53.50 -30.70 12.56
N ARG A 620 54.57 -30.61 13.34
CA ARG A 620 55.51 -29.48 13.26
C ARG A 620 56.22 -29.42 11.91
N SER A 621 56.63 -30.58 11.38
CA SER A 621 57.23 -30.69 10.04
C SER A 621 56.29 -30.18 8.96
N LYS A 622 55.00 -30.56 9.03
CA LYS A 622 53.95 -30.12 8.12
C LYS A 622 53.74 -28.60 8.15
N LEU A 623 53.53 -28.05 9.34
CA LEU A 623 53.33 -26.61 9.52
C LEU A 623 54.53 -25.81 9.00
N GLN A 624 55.74 -26.30 9.29
CA GLN A 624 56.98 -25.65 8.85
C GLN A 624 57.17 -25.75 7.32
N SER A 625 56.80 -26.86 6.68
CA SER A 625 56.82 -27.01 5.22
C SER A 625 55.90 -25.99 4.53
N ILE A 626 54.65 -25.90 4.99
CA ILE A 626 53.65 -24.95 4.46
C ILE A 626 54.12 -23.49 4.63
N LYS A 627 54.64 -23.15 5.81
CA LYS A 627 55.19 -21.82 6.10
C LYS A 627 56.34 -21.49 5.15
N SER A 628 57.32 -22.39 5.05
CA SER A 628 58.50 -22.20 4.19
C SER A 628 58.10 -22.03 2.72
N ALA A 629 57.09 -22.75 2.24
CA ALA A 629 56.58 -22.61 0.87
C ALA A 629 56.02 -21.21 0.58
N GLN A 630 55.27 -20.63 1.53
CA GLN A 630 54.74 -19.28 1.41
C GLN A 630 55.84 -18.22 1.49
N GLU A 631 56.80 -18.39 2.40
CA GLU A 631 57.92 -17.45 2.52
C GLU A 631 58.82 -17.44 1.29
N ILE A 632 59.12 -18.60 0.70
CA ILE A 632 59.90 -18.69 -0.55
C ILE A 632 59.18 -18.00 -1.70
N ARG A 633 57.84 -18.17 -1.84
CA ARG A 633 57.06 -17.43 -2.84
C ARG A 633 57.15 -15.93 -2.64
N GLY A 634 56.96 -15.47 -1.40
CA GLY A 634 57.06 -14.04 -1.08
C GLY A 634 58.46 -13.46 -1.38
N ILE A 635 59.52 -14.24 -1.14
CA ILE A 635 60.90 -13.84 -1.50
C ILE A 635 61.06 -13.78 -3.02
N ALA A 636 60.53 -14.75 -3.77
CA ALA A 636 60.57 -14.74 -5.24
C ALA A 636 59.83 -13.53 -5.84
N GLU A 637 58.68 -13.16 -5.28
CA GLU A 637 57.92 -11.96 -5.65
C GLU A 637 58.70 -10.68 -5.32
N ALA A 638 59.36 -10.62 -4.16
CA ALA A 638 60.21 -9.49 -3.80
C ALA A 638 61.37 -9.31 -4.80
N PHE A 639 62.03 -10.39 -5.22
CA PHE A 639 63.08 -10.34 -6.24
C PHE A 639 62.56 -9.94 -7.63
N ASP A 640 61.37 -10.38 -8.02
CA ASP A 640 60.76 -9.96 -9.29
C ASP A 640 60.39 -8.47 -9.25
N ASN A 641 59.89 -7.97 -8.12
CA ASN A 641 59.67 -6.54 -7.91
C ASN A 641 60.97 -5.72 -8.00
N LEU A 642 62.09 -6.23 -7.46
CA LEU A 642 63.40 -5.58 -7.64
C LEU A 642 63.81 -5.52 -9.11
N ARG A 643 63.61 -6.62 -9.85
CA ARG A 643 63.90 -6.69 -11.29
C ARG A 643 63.03 -5.72 -12.09
N LEU A 644 61.74 -5.64 -11.80
CA LEU A 644 60.82 -4.69 -12.42
C LEU A 644 61.22 -3.25 -12.10
N GLN A 645 61.65 -2.95 -10.87
CA GLN A 645 62.17 -1.62 -10.51
C GLN A 645 63.41 -1.24 -11.31
N LEU A 646 64.33 -2.17 -11.61
CA LEU A 646 65.47 -1.91 -12.49
C LEU A 646 65.04 -1.61 -13.94
N ILE A 647 64.03 -2.31 -14.44
CA ILE A 647 63.51 -2.14 -15.80
C ILE A 647 62.76 -0.80 -15.92
N ASN A 648 61.81 -0.57 -15.02
CA ASN A 648 60.97 0.62 -15.04
C ASN A 648 61.79 1.89 -14.80
N ASN A 649 62.85 1.84 -13.99
CA ASN A 649 63.76 2.98 -13.81
C ASN A 649 64.84 3.11 -14.89
N ARG A 650 64.78 2.31 -15.96
CA ARG A 650 65.76 2.31 -17.06
C ARG A 650 67.22 2.28 -16.60
N VAL A 651 67.50 1.53 -15.54
CA VAL A 651 68.86 1.37 -15.01
C VAL A 651 69.63 0.43 -15.93
N ASP A 652 70.82 0.86 -16.34
CA ASP A 652 71.73 0.08 -17.20
C ASP A 652 72.40 -1.05 -16.40
N ALA A 653 71.79 -2.24 -16.44
CA ALA A 653 72.20 -3.41 -15.66
C ALA A 653 71.63 -4.72 -16.27
N GLU A 654 71.82 -4.93 -17.58
CA GLU A 654 71.16 -6.03 -18.30
C GLU A 654 71.53 -7.42 -17.77
N ASP A 655 72.82 -7.66 -17.52
CA ASP A 655 73.31 -8.91 -16.90
C ASP A 655 72.64 -9.19 -15.54
N ARG A 656 72.34 -8.13 -14.76
CA ARG A 656 71.67 -8.25 -13.46
C ARG A 656 70.20 -8.64 -13.63
N LYS A 657 69.51 -8.06 -14.61
CA LYS A 657 68.09 -8.34 -14.89
C LYS A 657 67.91 -9.80 -15.35
N GLU A 658 68.74 -10.26 -16.27
CA GLU A 658 68.72 -11.64 -16.76
C GLU A 658 69.05 -12.65 -15.65
N ARG A 659 70.07 -12.35 -14.82
CA ARG A 659 70.43 -13.17 -13.65
C ARG A 659 69.26 -13.30 -12.68
N LEU A 660 68.66 -12.18 -12.28
CA LEU A 660 67.52 -12.18 -11.35
C LEU A 660 66.38 -13.04 -11.91
N ALA A 661 66.03 -12.87 -13.19
CA ALA A 661 64.97 -13.65 -13.82
C ALA A 661 65.28 -15.15 -13.85
N GLY A 662 66.41 -15.53 -14.46
CA GLY A 662 66.70 -16.93 -14.79
C GLY A 662 67.28 -17.75 -13.64
N LYS A 663 68.15 -17.16 -12.81
CA LYS A 663 68.94 -17.90 -11.81
C LYS A 663 68.43 -17.76 -10.38
N ILE A 664 67.55 -16.79 -10.11
CA ILE A 664 67.03 -16.54 -8.76
C ILE A 664 65.51 -16.71 -8.74
N ILE A 665 64.77 -15.89 -9.49
CA ILE A 665 63.31 -15.87 -9.45
C ILE A 665 62.72 -17.20 -9.96
N ALA A 666 63.14 -17.69 -11.13
CA ALA A 666 62.59 -18.92 -11.70
C ALA A 666 62.83 -20.15 -10.79
N PRO A 667 64.05 -20.41 -10.25
CA PRO A 667 64.26 -21.47 -9.27
C PRO A 667 63.45 -21.29 -7.98
N LEU A 668 63.38 -20.08 -7.41
CA LEU A 668 62.60 -19.86 -6.19
C LEU A 668 61.10 -20.07 -6.39
N ARG A 669 60.55 -19.79 -7.58
CA ARG A 669 59.15 -20.11 -7.90
C ARG A 669 58.92 -21.61 -8.06
N ALA A 670 59.93 -22.36 -8.49
CA ALA A 670 59.83 -23.80 -8.72
C ALA A 670 59.85 -24.62 -7.41
N ILE A 671 60.64 -24.21 -6.40
CA ILE A 671 60.80 -24.97 -5.14
C ILE A 671 59.45 -25.28 -4.45
N PRO A 672 58.54 -24.29 -4.22
CA PRO A 672 57.27 -24.54 -3.53
C PRO A 672 56.28 -25.43 -4.28
N THR A 673 56.33 -25.44 -5.61
CA THR A 673 55.46 -26.27 -6.47
C THR A 673 56.10 -27.60 -6.87
N GLY A 674 57.41 -27.75 -6.63
CA GLY A 674 58.21 -28.93 -6.95
C GLY A 674 58.62 -29.67 -5.68
N ALA A 675 59.91 -29.63 -5.36
CA ALA A 675 60.52 -30.42 -4.28
C ALA A 675 59.82 -30.28 -2.93
N LEU A 676 59.37 -29.07 -2.55
CA LEU A 676 58.70 -28.83 -1.28
C LEU A 676 57.25 -29.34 -1.24
N SER A 677 56.57 -29.36 -2.40
CA SER A 677 55.23 -29.97 -2.52
C SER A 677 55.33 -31.47 -2.29
N VAL A 678 56.30 -32.13 -2.93
CA VAL A 678 56.55 -33.57 -2.76
C VAL A 678 56.85 -33.90 -1.29
N LEU A 679 57.71 -33.10 -0.64
CA LEU A 679 57.98 -33.25 0.80
C LEU A 679 56.72 -33.09 1.65
N SER A 680 55.87 -32.10 1.34
CA SER A 680 54.62 -31.88 2.06
C SER A 680 53.67 -33.08 1.94
N ASP A 681 53.56 -33.67 0.75
CA ASP A 681 52.72 -34.85 0.51
C ASP A 681 53.23 -36.05 1.33
N THR A 682 54.55 -36.29 1.34
CA THR A 682 55.17 -37.35 2.15
C THR A 682 54.96 -37.15 3.66
N ILE A 683 55.03 -35.91 4.17
CA ILE A 683 54.75 -35.60 5.59
C ILE A 683 53.27 -35.82 5.93
N ASP A 684 52.36 -35.52 4.99
CA ASP A 684 50.92 -35.74 5.16
C ASP A 684 50.55 -37.22 5.20
N GLU A 685 51.16 -38.02 4.33
CA GLU A 685 51.08 -39.48 4.37
C GLU A 685 51.63 -40.01 5.71
N LEU A 686 52.80 -39.54 6.15
CA LEU A 686 53.40 -39.91 7.43
C LEU A 686 52.49 -39.59 8.63
N GLU A 687 51.91 -38.39 8.68
CA GLU A 687 50.99 -37.99 9.75
C GLU A 687 49.76 -38.91 9.80
N THR A 688 49.25 -39.32 8.63
CA THR A 688 48.10 -40.21 8.50
C THR A 688 48.42 -41.60 9.06
N VAL A 689 49.56 -42.18 8.65
CA VAL A 689 50.01 -43.49 9.14
C VAL A 689 50.25 -43.46 10.65
N LEU A 690 50.91 -42.41 11.17
CA LEU A 690 51.17 -42.28 12.62
C LEU A 690 49.89 -42.17 13.45
N LYS A 691 48.84 -41.52 12.94
CA LYS A 691 47.52 -41.46 13.59
C LYS A 691 46.79 -42.79 13.56
N GLN A 692 46.90 -43.55 12.47
CA GLN A 692 46.32 -44.89 12.37
C GLN A 692 46.96 -45.85 13.38
N ILE A 693 48.29 -45.77 13.54
CA ILE A 693 49.03 -46.50 14.58
C ILE A 693 48.55 -46.12 15.99
N ASP A 694 48.40 -44.82 16.28
CA ASP A 694 47.94 -44.33 17.59
C ASP A 694 46.49 -44.76 17.92
N GLN A 695 45.63 -44.87 16.91
CA GLN A 695 44.23 -45.33 17.06
C GLN A 695 44.08 -46.85 17.14
N GLY A 696 45.18 -47.61 17.03
CA GLY A 696 45.15 -49.09 17.02
C GLY A 696 44.55 -49.68 15.74
N ILE A 697 44.49 -48.89 14.66
CA ILE A 697 44.00 -49.29 13.34
C ILE A 697 45.22 -49.51 12.43
N SER A 698 46.16 -50.35 12.86
CA SER A 698 47.43 -50.59 12.16
C SER A 698 47.76 -52.07 12.07
N ASP A 699 48.30 -52.47 10.91
CA ASP A 699 48.91 -53.78 10.67
C ASP A 699 50.43 -53.71 10.96
N GLU A 700 51.12 -54.86 11.12
CA GLU A 700 52.59 -54.94 11.35
C GLU A 700 53.39 -54.17 10.28
N GLN A 701 52.81 -53.99 9.09
CA GLN A 701 53.42 -53.27 7.97
C GLN A 701 53.42 -51.74 8.15
N SER A 702 52.53 -51.20 8.99
CA SER A 702 52.33 -49.75 9.17
C SER A 702 53.54 -49.05 9.82
N GLU A 703 54.26 -49.73 10.71
CA GLU A 703 55.49 -49.19 11.31
C GLU A 703 56.66 -49.18 10.31
N SER A 704 56.72 -50.18 9.42
CA SER A 704 57.68 -50.18 8.29
C SER A 704 57.36 -49.03 7.34
N ASP A 705 56.10 -48.86 6.97
CA ASP A 705 55.65 -47.77 6.08
C ASP A 705 55.95 -46.40 6.70
N ALA A 706 55.72 -46.22 8.00
CA ALA A 706 56.08 -44.99 8.71
C ALA A 706 57.60 -44.72 8.70
N SER A 707 58.43 -45.75 8.86
CA SER A 707 59.89 -45.63 8.79
C SER A 707 60.35 -45.23 7.38
N ASP A 708 59.80 -45.88 6.35
CA ASP A 708 60.10 -45.60 4.95
C ASP A 708 59.69 -44.17 4.56
N LEU A 709 58.53 -43.70 5.03
CA LEU A 709 58.05 -42.34 4.84
C LEU A 709 58.95 -41.29 5.53
N VAL A 710 59.48 -41.60 6.72
CA VAL A 710 60.45 -40.71 7.39
C VAL A 710 61.76 -40.63 6.62
N ASP A 711 62.30 -41.76 6.15
CA ASP A 711 63.54 -41.77 5.37
C ASP A 711 63.38 -41.10 4.00
N ARG A 712 62.23 -41.28 3.36
CA ARG A 712 61.85 -40.55 2.15
C ARG A 712 61.73 -39.04 2.41
N GLY A 713 61.07 -38.65 3.50
CA GLY A 713 60.95 -37.24 3.89
C GLY A 713 62.31 -36.60 4.20
N LEU A 714 63.26 -37.34 4.78
CA LEU A 714 64.63 -36.84 4.99
C LEU A 714 65.37 -36.60 3.66
N LEU A 715 65.27 -37.54 2.69
CA LEU A 715 65.84 -37.38 1.35
C LEU A 715 65.22 -36.18 0.59
N GLU A 716 63.90 -36.04 0.66
CA GLU A 716 63.18 -34.94 0.03
C GLU A 716 63.52 -33.59 0.70
N THR A 717 63.70 -33.56 2.03
CA THR A 717 64.19 -32.37 2.73
C THR A 717 65.60 -31.98 2.27
N ASP A 718 66.51 -32.94 2.12
CA ASP A 718 67.87 -32.68 1.61
C ASP A 718 67.84 -32.17 0.15
N ALA A 719 66.90 -32.64 -0.66
CA ALA A 719 66.69 -32.14 -2.03
C ALA A 719 66.22 -30.67 -2.04
N VAL A 720 65.25 -30.31 -1.18
CA VAL A 720 64.79 -28.92 -1.02
C VAL A 720 65.93 -28.02 -0.55
N LEU A 721 66.68 -28.43 0.49
CA LEU A 721 67.82 -27.65 1.00
C LEU A 721 68.87 -27.41 -0.09
N LYS A 722 69.15 -28.41 -0.93
CA LYS A 722 70.08 -28.27 -2.06
C LYS A 722 69.61 -27.26 -3.11
N GLU A 723 68.32 -27.20 -3.41
CA GLU A 723 67.77 -26.21 -4.34
C GLU A 723 67.83 -24.79 -3.76
N ILE A 724 67.54 -24.62 -2.46
CA ILE A 724 67.68 -23.33 -1.78
C ILE A 724 69.16 -22.89 -1.74
N ASP A 725 70.07 -23.80 -1.39
CA ASP A 725 71.51 -23.54 -1.35
C ASP A 725 72.07 -23.12 -2.72
N ALA A 726 71.60 -23.75 -3.80
CA ALA A 726 71.98 -23.35 -5.16
C ALA A 726 71.61 -21.88 -5.47
N VAL A 727 70.45 -21.41 -5.00
CA VAL A 727 70.05 -20.01 -5.15
C VAL A 727 70.88 -19.09 -4.24
N LEU A 728 71.12 -19.48 -2.99
CA LEU A 728 71.97 -18.72 -2.07
C LEU A 728 73.40 -18.58 -2.60
N ALA A 729 73.96 -19.64 -3.20
CA ALA A 729 75.27 -19.61 -3.82
C ALA A 729 75.35 -18.60 -4.98
N GLU A 730 74.31 -18.51 -5.82
CA GLU A 730 74.23 -17.48 -6.87
C GLU A 730 74.05 -16.06 -6.30
N LEU A 731 73.46 -15.89 -5.12
CA LEU A 731 73.40 -14.59 -4.43
C LEU A 731 74.76 -14.16 -3.85
N VAL A 732 75.46 -15.07 -3.15
CA VAL A 732 76.75 -14.81 -2.49
C VAL A 732 77.89 -14.57 -3.49
N LYS A 733 77.91 -15.32 -4.60
CA LYS A 733 78.97 -15.22 -5.61
C LYS A 733 79.17 -13.78 -6.11
N TYR A 734 78.10 -13.00 -6.22
CA TYR A 734 78.16 -11.64 -6.75
C TYR A 734 78.18 -10.57 -5.66
N GLU A 735 77.82 -10.88 -4.41
CA GLU A 735 78.11 -10.02 -3.27
C GLU A 735 79.62 -9.80 -3.13
N SER A 736 80.43 -10.87 -3.22
CA SER A 736 81.89 -10.74 -3.16
C SER A 736 82.48 -9.86 -4.29
N GLN A 737 81.88 -9.87 -5.48
CA GLN A 737 82.28 -9.02 -6.60
C GLN A 737 81.86 -7.57 -6.38
N ASN A 738 80.65 -7.35 -5.86
CA ASN A 738 80.13 -6.02 -5.56
C ASN A 738 80.83 -5.38 -4.36
N GLU A 739 81.16 -6.14 -3.30
CA GLU A 739 81.97 -5.67 -2.16
C GLU A 739 83.35 -5.22 -2.63
N LEU A 740 84.00 -6.00 -3.50
CA LEU A 740 85.26 -5.60 -4.15
C LEU A 740 85.10 -4.28 -4.93
N LEU A 741 84.00 -4.13 -5.65
CA LEU A 741 83.71 -2.93 -6.45
C LEU A 741 83.34 -1.74 -5.58
N GLU A 742 82.67 -1.95 -4.44
CA GLU A 742 82.35 -0.93 -3.44
C GLU A 742 83.62 -0.45 -2.72
N ILE A 743 84.53 -1.36 -2.36
CA ILE A 743 85.84 -0.99 -1.81
C ILE A 743 86.60 -0.11 -2.81
N VAL A 744 86.60 -0.48 -4.10
CA VAL A 744 87.22 0.33 -5.16
C VAL A 744 86.53 1.68 -5.30
N ARG A 745 85.19 1.73 -5.34
CA ARG A 745 84.43 3.00 -5.39
C ARG A 745 84.72 3.88 -4.18
N ARG A 746 84.76 3.32 -2.98
CA ARG A 746 85.09 4.04 -1.74
C ARG A 746 86.51 4.60 -1.80
N MET A 747 87.48 3.82 -2.26
CA MET A 747 88.86 4.30 -2.47
C MET A 747 88.92 5.45 -3.47
N ILE A 748 88.17 5.40 -4.58
CA ILE A 748 88.07 6.50 -5.55
C ILE A 748 87.46 7.75 -4.90
N THR A 749 86.36 7.61 -4.17
CA THR A 749 85.67 8.74 -3.53
C THR A 749 86.52 9.37 -2.44
N GLU A 750 87.23 8.55 -1.66
CA GLU A 750 88.21 9.00 -0.66
C GLU A 750 89.39 9.72 -1.33
N GLN A 751 89.91 9.20 -2.46
CA GLN A 751 90.94 9.88 -3.25
C GLN A 751 90.47 11.23 -3.78
N GLU A 752 89.27 11.32 -4.36
CA GLU A 752 88.70 12.57 -4.87
C GLU A 752 88.50 13.60 -3.76
N ALA A 753 87.96 13.18 -2.62
CA ALA A 753 87.81 14.03 -1.44
C ALA A 753 89.18 14.51 -0.91
N LEU A 754 90.18 13.64 -0.91
CA LEU A 754 91.54 13.96 -0.45
C LEU A 754 92.26 14.89 -1.45
N MET A 755 92.07 14.71 -2.76
CA MET A 755 92.52 15.63 -3.80
C MET A 755 91.86 17.00 -3.67
N LYS A 756 90.54 17.05 -3.44
CA LYS A 756 89.80 18.30 -3.23
C LYS A 756 90.29 19.04 -2.00
N ARG A 757 90.42 18.35 -0.85
CA ARG A 757 91.01 18.92 0.38
C ARG A 757 92.44 19.41 0.17
N THR A 758 93.26 18.67 -0.59
CA THR A 758 94.65 19.06 -0.88
C THR A 758 94.71 20.28 -1.80
N ARG A 759 93.79 20.39 -2.76
CA ARG A 759 93.68 21.53 -3.66
C ARG A 759 93.19 22.78 -2.92
N GLU A 760 92.20 22.64 -2.06
CA GLU A 760 91.71 23.69 -1.15
C GLU A 760 92.83 24.15 -0.21
N LYS A 761 93.59 23.21 0.38
CA LYS A 761 94.74 23.53 1.24
C LYS A 761 95.85 24.24 0.48
N ARG A 762 96.23 23.78 -0.72
CA ARG A 762 97.22 24.47 -1.57
C ARG A 762 96.76 25.86 -1.99
N GLN A 763 95.47 26.05 -2.30
CA GLN A 763 94.93 27.37 -2.57
C GLN A 763 95.01 28.27 -1.33
N LYS A 764 94.72 27.73 -0.15
CA LYS A 764 94.85 28.45 1.12
C LYS A 764 96.30 28.82 1.44
N ASP A 765 97.23 27.87 1.34
CA ASP A 765 98.66 28.08 1.56
C ASP A 765 99.26 29.08 0.53
N ALA A 766 98.83 29.02 -0.73
CA ALA A 766 99.24 30.00 -1.75
C ALA A 766 98.66 31.40 -1.52
N PHE A 767 97.47 31.49 -0.94
CA PHE A 767 96.85 32.76 -0.55
C PHE A 767 97.54 33.36 0.69
N GLU A 768 97.92 32.53 1.66
CA GLU A 768 98.69 32.95 2.84
C GLU A 768 100.13 33.38 2.47
N GLY A 769 100.80 32.67 1.55
CA GLY A 769 102.13 33.06 1.06
C GLY A 769 102.18 34.27 0.12
N LEU A 770 101.03 34.83 -0.26
CA LEU A 770 100.92 36.14 -0.96
C LEU A 770 100.70 37.30 0.02
N LEU A 771 100.41 37.00 1.30
CA LEU A 771 100.18 37.98 2.37
C LEU A 771 101.44 38.23 3.22
N ASP A 772 102.45 37.36 3.14
CA ASP A 772 103.83 37.56 3.62
C ASP A 772 104.71 38.15 2.49
#